data_AF-A0A932T367-F1
#
_entry.id   AF-A0A932T367-F1
#
_cell.length_a   1.000
_cell.length_b   1.000
_cell.length_c   1.000
_cell.angle_alpha   90.00
_cell.angle_beta   90.00
_cell.angle_gamma   90.00
#
_symmetry.space_group_name_H-M   'P 1'
#
loop_
_entity.id
_entity.type
_entity.pdbx_description
1 polymer ?
#
loop_
_entity_poly.entity_id
_entity_poly.type
_entity_poly.pdbx_seq_one_letter_code
_entity_poly.pdbx_strand_id
1 'polypeptide(L)'
;MTFADPMFTRMFWKEYREQRSYWLSIAGAALGLMLLMLWLPEPGVVRNEAPWGIALFLPVFFALGSSAMAFASEHEAGTTDLLRSMAARTGSVFFAKIALSVLGTVGMWTFLLAVARLATGTHEPRGFNDQSFAEQFVGGVAFTLQLAAWGFLFSLLCRKVLTAVFLAALVSLCCALPVQTLLVESGLQRHMYLHSAPAIPLLLIAWLLTARMMSVRSLGLALPFEPKRAAFPRTPAAETALDRLAAGREIAPPWRRLMARLAWLEFRQAASLGHGLWIAALFVLVFLPIGSAPAPDPGRAMFGAVLVAFLIGIWSFQTEGARRTRFIAERGLPPQAVWLSKQLVWGLVALAIAVPFVVAVGITNVRDIAMYRLTGSSIFHSDVPGASAVEFAAMLACLAYGAGQFASMLLARAMIAAFFGFLLLWVLGLWTWLMIELQIPPALSTWPVVFILLATTLGWSRRWLLESASLRSWVRLAAALSASVAAVWGSVGMFRVWEVPQPAFVIESARLRESSLRPDSTEEITTANLYRKSAALLWFEGNPMQAAVAGWEHVNDREREWLDRNRDALAICLDATERPAAALHDLSQPFAKRDLDANGSSRFIWFAELILLSARELESQGKLDEALDRYVAVLRLARHVASRGAIGDWSGGAIIEERVAQWIRAWTNHPDQTSDRIAAAARRIEIETRAFPSLRDAVVAQQRLLRYQLLTEHSDSAPLTGALNDPKSRTMTKIIERFCPWEPARADRALNLYEASQLYCVDVLEQALAMPGRDMRQLAEITAAVPAPRGMNPELVRRMQLPHTGIDFGAGEFFNPGISGVPRGVRIPWNWLATTVEVAGALPPDHAWIWQPRQRQELTRRIMILRLKLAAFKKAQDKYPDQIEWPGFGIDAIDPYTGASFGYRPEGFRTAVRVVNGLTHREERLDAGTPIIWSAGPANARVFTAIPTEEIGPEQLPDQTVPARTSVSSDTSPLAFPLP
;
A
#
# COMPACT_ATOMS: atom_id res chain seq x y z
N MET A 1 -30.66 8.28 48.96
CA MET A 1 -31.52 9.34 48.37
C MET A 1 -32.54 8.64 47.51
N THR A 2 -33.83 8.86 47.77
CA THR A 2 -34.90 8.31 46.93
C THR A 2 -35.30 9.36 45.90
N PHE A 3 -35.83 8.93 44.73
CA PHE A 3 -36.45 9.83 43.73
C PHE A 3 -37.60 10.69 44.30
N ALA A 4 -37.98 10.47 45.56
CA ALA A 4 -38.94 11.27 46.30
C ALA A 4 -38.41 12.66 46.71
N ASP A 5 -37.10 12.94 46.62
CA ASP A 5 -36.58 14.30 46.83
C ASP A 5 -36.95 15.19 45.61
N PRO A 6 -37.88 16.16 45.75
CA PRO A 6 -38.34 16.97 44.64
C PRO A 6 -37.21 17.81 44.02
N MET A 7 -36.18 18.14 44.81
CA MET A 7 -35.04 18.88 44.32
C MET A 7 -34.13 18.04 43.43
N PHE A 8 -33.87 16.79 43.83
CA PHE A 8 -33.10 15.84 43.02
C PHE A 8 -33.76 15.66 41.65
N THR A 9 -35.08 15.40 41.63
CA THR A 9 -35.83 15.16 40.39
C THR A 9 -35.86 16.39 39.47
N ARG A 10 -36.02 17.60 40.03
CA ARG A 10 -35.95 18.86 39.25
C ARG A 10 -34.57 19.08 38.63
N MET A 11 -33.51 18.87 39.40
CA MET A 11 -32.13 19.00 38.89
C MET A 11 -31.82 17.95 37.84
N PHE A 12 -32.25 16.69 38.05
CA PHE A 12 -32.10 15.61 37.08
C PHE A 12 -32.77 15.95 35.74
N TRP A 13 -34.03 16.42 35.76
CA TRP A 13 -34.74 16.82 34.54
C TRP A 13 -34.16 18.04 33.84
N LYS A 14 -33.64 19.01 34.60
CA LYS A 14 -32.91 20.14 34.02
C LYS A 14 -31.68 19.65 33.27
N GLU A 15 -30.84 18.87 33.92
CA GLU A 15 -29.59 18.37 33.35
C GLU A 15 -29.88 17.46 32.13
N TYR A 16 -30.95 16.66 32.18
CA TYR A 16 -31.39 15.85 31.04
C TYR A 16 -31.67 16.71 29.81
N ARG A 17 -32.38 17.84 29.96
CA ARG A 17 -32.68 18.74 28.84
C ARG A 17 -31.41 19.38 28.26
N GLU A 18 -30.44 19.70 29.11
CA GLU A 18 -29.17 20.29 28.68
C GLU A 18 -28.28 19.27 27.94
N GLN A 19 -28.20 18.04 28.47
CA GLN A 19 -27.34 16.98 27.92
C GLN A 19 -27.97 16.22 26.74
N ARG A 20 -29.31 16.23 26.58
CA ARG A 20 -30.03 15.50 25.52
C ARG A 20 -29.50 15.80 24.12
N SER A 21 -29.27 17.08 23.79
CA SER A 21 -28.78 17.45 22.45
C SER A 21 -27.35 16.95 22.21
N TYR A 22 -26.52 16.92 23.25
CA TYR A 22 -25.16 16.40 23.16
C TYR A 22 -25.17 14.88 22.98
N TRP A 23 -26.01 14.17 23.75
CA TRP A 23 -26.23 12.74 23.59
C TRP A 23 -26.68 12.39 22.16
N LEU A 24 -27.73 13.07 21.65
CA LEU A 24 -28.23 12.82 20.29
C LEU A 24 -27.20 13.15 19.20
N SER A 25 -26.35 14.15 19.41
CA SER A 25 -25.29 14.50 18.46
C SER A 25 -24.23 13.40 18.36
N ILE A 26 -23.79 12.87 19.50
CA ILE A 26 -22.81 11.77 19.53
C ILE A 26 -23.43 10.48 18.97
N ALA A 27 -24.66 10.15 19.39
CA ALA A 27 -25.37 8.97 18.89
C ALA A 27 -25.58 9.02 17.37
N GLY A 28 -26.02 10.18 16.85
CA GLY A 28 -26.24 10.37 15.42
C GLY A 28 -24.95 10.30 14.60
N ALA A 29 -23.86 10.89 15.09
CA ALA A 29 -22.56 10.80 14.42
C ALA A 29 -21.96 9.40 14.48
N ALA A 30 -22.09 8.70 15.61
CA ALA A 30 -21.67 7.32 15.75
C ALA A 30 -22.43 6.40 14.77
N LEU A 31 -23.75 6.56 14.67
CA LEU A 31 -24.57 5.85 13.69
C LEU A 31 -24.14 6.16 12.26
N GLY A 32 -23.94 7.45 11.93
CA GLY A 32 -23.46 7.85 10.61
C GLY A 32 -22.10 7.25 10.26
N LEU A 33 -21.18 7.21 11.22
CA LEU A 33 -19.86 6.61 11.05
C LEU A 33 -19.94 5.08 10.89
N MET A 34 -20.77 4.40 11.69
CA MET A 34 -21.01 2.96 11.52
C MET A 34 -21.62 2.65 10.16
N LEU A 35 -22.63 3.40 9.72
CA LEU A 35 -23.24 3.24 8.39
C LEU A 35 -22.23 3.50 7.26
N LEU A 36 -21.36 4.49 7.42
CA LEU A 36 -20.27 4.76 6.49
C LEU A 36 -19.33 3.56 6.40
N MET A 37 -18.91 3.00 7.55
CA MET A 37 -18.02 1.83 7.59
C MET A 37 -18.68 0.56 7.03
N LEU A 38 -19.99 0.38 7.22
CA LEU A 38 -20.73 -0.73 6.63
C LEU A 38 -20.94 -0.59 5.12
N TRP A 39 -20.95 0.65 4.62
CA TRP A 39 -21.07 0.94 3.20
C TRP A 39 -19.74 0.74 2.45
N LEU A 40 -18.61 0.76 3.15
CA LEU A 40 -17.33 0.41 2.57
C LEU A 40 -17.34 -1.07 2.16
N PRO A 41 -16.86 -1.42 0.95
CA PRO A 41 -16.98 -2.76 0.37
C PRO A 41 -16.06 -3.82 1.02
N GLU A 42 -15.54 -3.56 2.22
CA GLU A 42 -14.58 -4.41 2.91
C GLU A 42 -15.21 -5.72 3.42
N PRO A 43 -14.76 -6.90 2.97
CA PRO A 43 -15.13 -8.16 3.58
C PRO A 43 -14.27 -8.41 4.84
N GLY A 44 -14.92 -8.64 5.98
CA GLY A 44 -14.27 -9.16 7.19
C GLY A 44 -13.95 -8.11 8.24
N VAL A 45 -12.67 -7.73 8.39
CA VAL A 45 -12.12 -7.06 9.57
C VAL A 45 -12.74 -5.70 9.82
N VAL A 46 -12.60 -4.71 8.93
CA VAL A 46 -13.10 -3.35 9.21
C VAL A 46 -14.63 -3.29 9.25
N ARG A 47 -15.32 -3.96 8.30
CA ARG A 47 -16.78 -3.96 8.27
C ARG A 47 -17.40 -4.58 9.53
N ASN A 48 -16.76 -5.60 10.10
CA ASN A 48 -17.23 -6.23 11.33
C ASN A 48 -16.71 -5.51 12.57
N GLU A 49 -15.42 -5.14 12.64
CA GLU A 49 -14.79 -4.63 13.86
C GLU A 49 -14.93 -3.13 14.07
N ALA A 50 -14.97 -2.31 13.01
CA ALA A 50 -15.09 -0.86 13.15
C ALA A 50 -16.37 -0.43 13.86
N PRO A 51 -17.56 -1.02 13.59
CA PRO A 51 -18.77 -0.73 14.36
C PRO A 51 -18.60 -0.99 15.86
N TRP A 52 -17.92 -2.08 16.25
CA TRP A 52 -17.63 -2.36 17.65
C TRP A 52 -16.66 -1.35 18.24
N GLY A 53 -15.57 -1.02 17.55
CA GLY A 53 -14.65 0.03 17.98
C GLY A 53 -15.37 1.36 18.22
N ILE A 54 -16.21 1.79 17.28
CA ILE A 54 -17.01 3.02 17.42
C ILE A 54 -17.94 2.94 18.64
N ALA A 55 -18.61 1.79 18.82
CA ALA A 55 -19.48 1.56 19.97
C ALA A 55 -18.72 1.57 21.30
N LEU A 56 -17.44 1.15 21.30
CA LEU A 56 -16.60 1.16 22.49
C LEU A 56 -16.05 2.56 22.81
N PHE A 57 -15.65 3.34 21.80
CA PHE A 57 -14.96 4.62 22.00
C PHE A 57 -15.89 5.83 22.15
N LEU A 58 -16.99 5.93 21.41
CA LEU A 58 -17.85 7.12 21.41
C LEU A 58 -18.52 7.42 22.77
N PRO A 59 -18.95 6.42 23.56
CA PRO A 59 -19.45 6.66 24.91
C PRO A 59 -18.43 7.31 25.85
N VAL A 60 -17.13 7.07 25.64
CA VAL A 60 -16.04 7.70 26.40
C VAL A 60 -16.08 9.23 26.23
N PHE A 61 -16.27 9.71 25.00
CA PHE A 61 -16.41 11.13 24.71
C PHE A 61 -17.69 11.73 25.29
N PHE A 62 -18.79 10.94 25.33
CA PHE A 62 -20.00 11.36 26.01
C PHE A 62 -19.78 11.51 27.52
N ALA A 63 -19.12 10.55 28.17
CA ALA A 63 -18.81 10.60 29.59
C ALA A 63 -17.94 11.82 29.93
N LEU A 64 -16.84 12.03 29.20
CA LEU A 64 -15.96 13.18 29.34
C LEU A 64 -16.72 14.51 29.20
N GLY A 65 -17.53 14.65 28.14
CA GLY A 65 -18.28 15.87 27.88
C GLY A 65 -19.38 16.12 28.91
N SER A 66 -20.14 15.09 29.29
CA SER A 66 -21.24 15.20 30.25
C SER A 66 -20.75 15.52 31.66
N SER A 67 -19.66 14.88 32.12
CA SER A 67 -19.09 15.16 33.43
C SER A 67 -18.47 16.56 33.50
N ALA A 68 -17.81 17.01 32.43
CA ALA A 68 -17.27 18.36 32.34
C ALA A 68 -18.36 19.45 32.24
N MET A 69 -19.48 19.16 31.59
CA MET A 69 -20.63 20.06 31.51
C MET A 69 -21.35 20.20 32.85
N ALA A 70 -21.32 19.18 33.70
CA ALA A 70 -22.14 19.08 34.91
C ALA A 70 -22.13 20.36 35.77
N PHE A 71 -20.96 20.92 36.05
CA PHE A 71 -20.85 22.15 36.86
C PHE A 71 -20.34 23.36 36.07
N ALA A 72 -19.50 23.17 35.05
CA ALA A 72 -18.95 24.31 34.31
C ALA A 72 -20.00 25.05 33.49
N SER A 73 -21.06 24.36 33.03
CA SER A 73 -22.17 25.00 32.31
C SER A 73 -22.93 26.00 33.18
N GLU A 74 -23.09 25.71 34.47
CA GLU A 74 -23.75 26.59 35.44
C GLU A 74 -22.90 27.83 35.73
N HIS A 75 -21.58 27.65 35.81
CA HIS A 75 -20.63 28.76 35.95
C HIS A 75 -20.64 29.67 34.72
N GLU A 76 -20.67 29.06 33.53
CA GLU A 76 -20.71 29.77 32.26
C GLU A 76 -22.04 30.51 32.05
N ALA A 77 -23.16 29.92 32.49
CA ALA A 77 -24.49 30.52 32.45
C ALA A 77 -24.73 31.56 33.56
N GLY A 78 -23.90 31.58 34.62
CA GLY A 78 -24.07 32.42 35.80
C GLY A 78 -25.22 31.96 36.72
N THR A 79 -25.65 30.70 36.60
CA THR A 79 -26.75 30.11 37.37
C THR A 79 -26.31 29.47 38.68
N THR A 80 -25.00 29.37 38.93
CA THR A 80 -24.45 28.85 40.20
C THR A 80 -24.96 29.64 41.42
N ASP A 81 -25.07 30.96 41.32
CA ASP A 81 -25.57 31.79 42.43
C ASP A 81 -27.08 31.62 42.65
N LEU A 82 -27.83 31.34 41.59
CA LEU A 82 -29.24 30.97 41.69
C LEU A 82 -29.40 29.64 42.43
N LEU A 83 -28.59 28.62 42.10
CA LEU A 83 -28.60 27.32 42.79
C LEU A 83 -28.28 27.47 44.29
N ARG A 84 -27.35 28.37 44.64
CA ARG A 84 -27.05 28.73 46.03
C ARG A 84 -28.24 29.42 46.71
N SER A 85 -28.91 30.34 46.02
CA SER A 85 -30.06 31.08 46.57
C SER A 85 -31.26 30.18 46.87
N MET A 86 -31.43 29.08 46.12
CA MET A 86 -32.51 28.10 46.32
C MET A 86 -32.26 27.14 47.51
N ALA A 87 -31.22 27.38 48.33
CA ALA A 87 -30.86 26.56 49.49
C ALA A 87 -30.74 25.06 49.16
N ALA A 88 -30.18 24.75 47.98
CA ALA A 88 -30.11 23.40 47.49
C ALA A 88 -29.26 22.50 48.39
N ARG A 89 -29.76 21.33 48.76
CA ARG A 89 -28.92 20.32 49.43
C ARG A 89 -27.81 19.89 48.46
N THR A 90 -26.56 20.13 48.84
CA THR A 90 -25.38 19.84 48.01
C THR A 90 -25.37 18.41 47.48
N GLY A 91 -25.70 17.45 48.35
CA GLY A 91 -25.75 16.04 47.97
C GLY A 91 -26.76 15.79 46.84
N SER A 92 -27.97 16.37 46.93
CA SER A 92 -29.01 16.19 45.92
C SER A 92 -28.60 16.76 44.56
N VAL A 93 -27.92 17.91 44.52
CA VAL A 93 -27.39 18.51 43.28
C VAL A 93 -26.27 17.66 42.68
N PHE A 94 -25.30 17.24 43.50
CA PHE A 94 -24.15 16.45 43.06
C PHE A 94 -24.55 15.07 42.54
N PHE A 95 -25.33 14.32 43.32
CA PHE A 95 -25.77 12.99 42.93
C PHE A 95 -26.74 13.02 41.75
N ALA A 96 -27.58 14.05 41.58
CA ALA A 96 -28.44 14.15 40.40
C ALA A 96 -27.61 14.27 39.10
N LYS A 97 -26.55 15.09 39.12
CA LYS A 97 -25.66 15.31 37.97
C LYS A 97 -24.82 14.07 37.66
N ILE A 98 -24.25 13.42 38.68
CA ILE A 98 -23.52 12.16 38.51
C ILE A 98 -24.45 11.07 37.99
N ALA A 99 -25.61 10.87 38.60
CA ALA A 99 -26.55 9.83 38.21
C ALA A 99 -26.96 9.98 36.74
N LEU A 100 -27.26 11.20 36.28
CA LEU A 100 -27.59 11.41 34.88
C LEU A 100 -26.40 11.14 33.94
N SER A 101 -25.19 11.62 34.26
CA SER A 101 -24.01 11.37 33.42
C SER A 101 -23.70 9.87 33.31
N VAL A 102 -23.78 9.13 34.42
CA VAL A 102 -23.60 7.66 34.43
C VAL A 102 -24.70 6.99 33.62
N LEU A 103 -25.98 7.28 33.87
CA LEU A 103 -27.10 6.69 33.15
C LEU A 103 -27.06 7.02 31.65
N GLY A 104 -26.70 8.24 31.28
CA GLY A 104 -26.55 8.67 29.88
C GLY A 104 -25.40 7.94 29.19
N THR A 105 -24.30 7.70 29.90
CA THR A 105 -23.13 6.97 29.39
C THR A 105 -23.45 5.49 29.19
N VAL A 106 -24.08 4.85 30.18
CA VAL A 106 -24.55 3.45 30.07
C VAL A 106 -25.60 3.32 28.96
N GLY A 107 -26.52 4.28 28.85
CA GLY A 107 -27.49 4.33 27.76
C GLY A 107 -26.84 4.46 26.39
N MET A 108 -25.81 5.29 26.25
CA MET A 108 -25.04 5.43 25.00
C MET A 108 -24.33 4.12 24.62
N TRP A 109 -23.66 3.48 25.58
CA TRP A 109 -23.02 2.17 25.40
C TRP A 109 -24.03 1.12 24.93
N THR A 110 -25.14 0.99 25.65
CA THR A 110 -26.19 0.00 25.34
C THR A 110 -26.74 0.24 23.94
N PHE A 111 -27.02 1.50 23.60
CA PHE A 111 -27.52 1.88 22.28
C PHE A 111 -26.52 1.55 21.17
N LEU A 112 -25.26 1.99 21.29
CA LEU A 112 -24.27 1.80 20.24
C LEU A 112 -23.83 0.34 20.09
N LEU A 113 -23.74 -0.41 21.19
CA LEU A 113 -23.49 -1.86 21.14
C LEU A 113 -24.65 -2.60 20.46
N ALA A 114 -25.91 -2.21 20.75
CA ALA A 114 -27.06 -2.78 20.06
C ALA A 114 -27.05 -2.45 18.56
N VAL A 115 -26.68 -1.23 18.17
CA VAL A 115 -26.54 -0.84 16.76
C VAL A 115 -25.41 -1.61 16.09
N ALA A 116 -24.23 -1.72 16.71
CA ALA A 116 -23.10 -2.49 16.19
C ALA A 116 -23.47 -3.97 16.03
N ARG A 117 -24.21 -4.53 17.00
CA ARG A 117 -24.74 -5.89 16.95
C ARG A 117 -25.72 -6.10 15.79
N LEU A 118 -26.65 -5.17 15.57
CA LEU A 118 -27.58 -5.22 14.45
C LEU A 118 -26.88 -5.06 13.10
N ALA A 119 -25.87 -4.20 13.04
CA ALA A 119 -25.08 -3.91 11.85
C ALA A 119 -24.20 -5.09 11.39
N THR A 120 -23.63 -5.81 12.33
CA THR A 120 -22.62 -6.87 12.08
C THR A 120 -23.19 -8.28 12.23
N GLY A 121 -24.44 -8.41 12.68
CA GLY A 121 -25.10 -9.70 12.89
C GLY A 121 -24.62 -10.42 14.16
N THR A 122 -24.68 -11.76 14.16
CA THR A 122 -24.34 -12.56 15.34
C THR A 122 -22.84 -12.74 15.60
N HIS A 123 -21.99 -12.21 14.72
CA HIS A 123 -20.54 -12.37 14.81
C HIS A 123 -19.95 -11.42 15.84
N GLU A 124 -19.38 -11.99 16.91
CA GLU A 124 -18.52 -11.23 17.80
C GLU A 124 -17.22 -10.89 17.07
N PRO A 125 -16.67 -9.68 17.29
CA PRO A 125 -15.39 -9.32 16.69
C PRO A 125 -14.33 -10.27 17.24
N ARG A 126 -13.60 -10.94 16.34
CA ARG A 126 -12.31 -11.55 16.68
C ARG A 126 -11.41 -10.35 16.98
N GLY A 127 -11.10 -10.11 18.25
CA GLY A 127 -10.71 -8.78 18.68
C GLY A 127 -9.41 -8.28 18.05
N PHE A 128 -9.28 -6.94 18.00
CA PHE A 128 -8.04 -6.27 17.61
C PHE A 128 -6.84 -6.77 18.43
N ASN A 129 -5.78 -7.25 17.75
CA ASN A 129 -4.52 -7.72 18.35
C ASN A 129 -4.67 -8.88 19.35
N ASP A 130 -5.44 -9.91 19.01
CA ASP A 130 -5.65 -11.12 19.81
C ASP A 130 -6.33 -10.90 21.19
N GLN A 131 -6.66 -9.66 21.55
CA GLN A 131 -7.39 -9.34 22.78
C GLN A 131 -8.86 -9.71 22.65
N SER A 132 -9.45 -10.26 23.71
CA SER A 132 -10.87 -10.58 23.70
C SER A 132 -11.73 -9.30 23.72
N PHE A 133 -12.93 -9.34 23.15
CA PHE A 133 -13.86 -8.21 23.21
C PHE A 133 -14.15 -7.75 24.65
N ALA A 134 -14.21 -8.70 25.59
CA ALA A 134 -14.41 -8.43 27.01
C ALA A 134 -13.28 -7.56 27.59
N GLU A 135 -12.02 -7.82 27.19
CA GLU A 135 -10.86 -7.03 27.60
C GLU A 135 -10.96 -5.59 27.13
N GLN A 136 -11.30 -5.39 25.86
CA GLN A 136 -11.45 -4.06 25.26
C GLN A 136 -12.61 -3.29 25.90
N PHE A 137 -13.74 -3.95 26.14
CA PHE A 137 -14.89 -3.37 26.82
C PHE A 137 -14.54 -2.92 28.23
N VAL A 138 -13.89 -3.79 29.01
CA VAL A 138 -13.45 -3.50 30.37
C VAL A 138 -12.45 -2.34 30.41
N GLY A 139 -11.47 -2.32 29.50
CA GLY A 139 -10.53 -1.21 29.34
C GLY A 139 -11.23 0.10 29.01
N GLY A 140 -12.20 0.07 28.08
CA GLY A 140 -13.04 1.21 27.72
C GLY A 140 -13.83 1.75 28.91
N VAL A 141 -14.43 0.88 29.73
CA VAL A 141 -15.15 1.27 30.95
C VAL A 141 -14.21 1.91 31.98
N ALA A 142 -13.05 1.31 32.23
CA ALA A 142 -12.07 1.87 33.18
C ALA A 142 -11.61 3.27 32.75
N PHE A 143 -11.29 3.45 31.46
CA PHE A 143 -10.90 4.73 30.90
C PHE A 143 -12.04 5.76 30.93
N THR A 144 -13.27 5.32 30.67
CA THR A 144 -14.49 6.15 30.79
C THR A 144 -14.64 6.70 32.22
N LEU A 145 -14.47 5.84 33.23
CA LEU A 145 -14.57 6.25 34.64
C LEU A 145 -13.49 7.26 35.03
N GLN A 146 -12.26 7.04 34.55
CA GLN A 146 -11.15 7.97 34.77
C GLN A 146 -11.45 9.35 34.16
N LEU A 147 -11.85 9.41 32.89
CA LEU A 147 -12.20 10.66 32.21
C LEU A 147 -13.40 11.35 32.85
N ALA A 148 -14.41 10.57 33.27
CA ALA A 148 -15.58 11.10 33.96
C ALA A 148 -15.17 11.76 35.29
N ALA A 149 -14.33 11.10 36.09
CA ALA A 149 -13.87 11.61 37.38
C ALA A 149 -13.07 12.92 37.22
N TRP A 150 -12.13 12.98 36.27
CA TRP A 150 -11.41 14.21 35.96
C TRP A 150 -12.34 15.30 35.41
N GLY A 151 -13.31 14.94 34.56
CA GLY A 151 -14.29 15.88 34.03
C GLY A 151 -15.14 16.51 35.13
N PHE A 152 -15.63 15.74 36.11
CA PHE A 152 -16.34 16.30 37.26
C PHE A 152 -15.45 17.24 38.08
N LEU A 153 -14.22 16.83 38.39
CA LEU A 153 -13.29 17.67 39.13
C LEU A 153 -13.04 19.00 38.42
N PHE A 154 -12.68 18.96 37.14
CA PHE A 154 -12.39 20.18 36.38
C PHE A 154 -13.63 21.01 36.08
N SER A 155 -14.82 20.42 36.01
CA SER A 155 -16.07 21.17 35.87
C SER A 155 -16.36 22.08 37.07
N LEU A 156 -15.85 21.73 38.26
CA LEU A 156 -15.96 22.53 39.47
C LEU A 156 -14.88 23.62 39.54
N LEU A 157 -13.70 23.34 39.00
CA LEU A 157 -12.55 24.25 39.02
C LEU A 157 -12.61 25.30 37.90
N CYS A 158 -13.24 24.97 36.77
CA CYS A 158 -13.25 25.80 35.58
C CYS A 158 -14.57 26.53 35.40
N ARG A 159 -14.49 27.81 35.00
CA ARG A 159 -15.68 28.62 34.66
C ARG A 159 -16.23 28.36 33.25
N LYS A 160 -15.51 27.61 32.42
CA LYS A 160 -15.86 27.33 31.02
C LYS A 160 -15.84 25.83 30.76
N VAL A 161 -16.89 25.33 30.10
CA VAL A 161 -17.04 23.89 29.82
C VAL A 161 -15.88 23.35 28.99
N LEU A 162 -15.49 24.06 27.93
CA LEU A 162 -14.46 23.55 27.02
C LEU A 162 -13.07 23.47 27.68
N THR A 163 -12.76 24.39 28.62
CA THR A 163 -11.54 24.32 29.43
C THR A 163 -11.58 23.12 30.37
N ALA A 164 -12.73 22.83 30.99
CA ALA A 164 -12.89 21.65 31.84
C ALA A 164 -12.67 20.34 31.08
N VAL A 165 -13.27 20.21 29.90
CA VAL A 165 -13.08 19.04 29.01
C VAL A 165 -11.62 18.87 28.63
N PHE A 166 -10.97 19.95 28.20
CA PHE A 166 -9.58 19.91 27.77
C PHE A 166 -8.65 19.45 28.90
N LEU A 167 -8.77 20.04 30.10
CA LEU A 167 -7.94 19.65 31.24
C LEU A 167 -8.23 18.20 31.68
N ALA A 168 -9.49 17.78 31.65
CA ALA A 168 -9.86 16.41 31.98
C ALA A 168 -9.26 15.40 31.00
N ALA A 169 -9.33 15.67 29.70
CA ALA A 169 -8.73 14.83 28.66
C ALA A 169 -7.21 14.81 28.79
N LEU A 170 -6.59 15.99 28.94
CA LEU A 170 -5.14 16.15 29.06
C LEU A 170 -4.62 15.37 30.26
N VAL A 171 -5.14 15.61 31.46
CA VAL A 171 -4.65 14.94 32.67
C VAL A 171 -4.90 13.43 32.63
N SER A 172 -6.03 13.00 32.06
CA SER A 172 -6.27 11.56 31.86
C SER A 172 -5.22 10.95 30.93
N LEU A 173 -4.85 11.62 29.83
CA LEU A 173 -3.80 11.19 28.92
C LEU A 173 -2.42 11.22 29.59
N CYS A 174 -2.13 12.26 30.37
CA CYS A 174 -0.91 12.40 31.17
C CYS A 174 -0.74 11.26 32.18
N CYS A 175 -1.83 10.76 32.75
CA CYS A 175 -1.81 9.60 33.64
C CYS A 175 -1.74 8.28 32.87
N ALA A 176 -2.41 8.19 31.71
CA ALA A 176 -2.49 6.96 30.94
C ALA A 176 -1.18 6.62 30.20
N LEU A 177 -0.50 7.61 29.63
CA LEU A 177 0.72 7.38 28.83
C LEU A 177 1.87 6.76 29.64
N PRO A 178 2.27 7.28 30.82
CA PRO A 178 3.32 6.67 31.63
C PRO A 178 2.94 5.26 32.10
N VAL A 179 1.65 5.04 32.39
CA VAL A 179 1.12 3.74 32.81
C VAL A 179 1.25 2.72 31.68
N GLN A 180 0.88 3.07 30.45
CA GLN A 180 1.06 2.19 29.30
C GLN A 180 2.54 1.89 29.05
N THR A 181 3.42 2.90 29.15
CA THR A 181 4.83 2.73 28.80
C THR A 181 5.65 1.99 29.85
N LEU A 182 5.31 2.15 31.14
CA LEU A 182 6.04 1.53 32.24
C LEU A 182 5.56 0.10 32.54
N LEU A 183 4.42 -0.34 32.00
CA LEU A 183 3.74 -1.59 32.39
C LEU A 183 3.37 -2.51 31.22
N VAL A 184 4.02 -2.34 30.05
CA VAL A 184 3.77 -3.07 28.78
C VAL A 184 3.69 -4.60 28.95
N GLU A 185 4.33 -5.16 29.98
CA GLU A 185 4.36 -6.62 30.22
C GLU A 185 3.23 -7.18 31.10
N SER A 186 2.28 -6.36 31.56
CA SER A 186 1.31 -6.83 32.56
C SER A 186 -0.14 -6.90 32.07
N GLY A 187 -0.78 -8.04 32.30
CA GLY A 187 -2.13 -8.38 31.82
C GLY A 187 -3.26 -7.47 32.29
N LEU A 188 -4.45 -7.68 31.70
CA LEU A 188 -5.67 -6.86 31.80
C LEU A 188 -6.01 -6.36 33.22
N GLN A 189 -5.87 -7.22 34.23
CA GLN A 189 -6.22 -6.87 35.61
C GLN A 189 -5.43 -5.67 36.11
N ARG A 190 -4.14 -5.55 35.76
CA ARG A 190 -3.29 -4.43 36.23
C ARG A 190 -3.71 -3.10 35.59
N HIS A 191 -4.13 -3.14 34.33
CA HIS A 191 -4.66 -1.97 33.61
C HIS A 191 -5.96 -1.46 34.26
N MET A 192 -6.90 -2.35 34.60
CA MET A 192 -8.12 -1.97 35.32
C MET A 192 -7.82 -1.26 36.65
N TYR A 193 -6.96 -1.86 37.49
CA TYR A 193 -6.68 -1.31 38.81
C TYR A 193 -5.98 0.05 38.71
N LEU A 194 -5.01 0.23 37.81
CA LEU A 194 -4.31 1.52 37.69
C LEU A 194 -5.18 2.65 37.15
N HIS A 195 -6.04 2.39 36.15
CA HIS A 195 -6.90 3.43 35.57
C HIS A 195 -8.07 3.80 36.47
N SER A 196 -8.63 2.83 37.22
CA SER A 196 -9.79 3.07 38.09
C SER A 196 -9.42 3.51 39.52
N ALA A 197 -8.24 3.15 40.04
CA ALA A 197 -7.77 3.56 41.36
C ALA A 197 -7.84 5.08 41.63
N PRO A 198 -7.46 5.99 40.69
CA PRO A 198 -7.57 7.42 40.93
C PRO A 198 -9.02 7.94 40.87
N ALA A 199 -9.97 7.23 40.26
CA ALA A 199 -11.32 7.75 40.07
C ALA A 199 -12.06 7.99 41.40
N ILE A 200 -11.92 7.08 42.36
CA ILE A 200 -12.57 7.17 43.68
C ILE A 200 -12.10 8.41 44.47
N PRO A 201 -10.78 8.64 44.71
CA PRO A 201 -10.33 9.83 45.42
C PRO A 201 -10.67 11.12 44.68
N LEU A 202 -10.65 11.13 43.34
CA LEU A 202 -11.04 12.30 42.55
C LEU A 202 -12.52 12.67 42.72
N LEU A 203 -13.41 11.67 42.71
CA LEU A 203 -14.84 11.90 42.95
C LEU A 203 -15.11 12.39 44.37
N LEU A 204 -14.35 11.88 45.37
CA LEU A 204 -14.43 12.38 46.75
C LEU A 204 -13.98 13.84 46.85
N ILE A 205 -12.87 14.22 46.20
CA ILE A 205 -12.40 15.61 46.14
C ILE A 205 -13.44 16.49 45.44
N ALA A 206 -14.01 16.05 44.32
CA ALA A 206 -15.07 16.78 43.62
C ALA A 206 -16.31 16.98 44.52
N TRP A 207 -16.71 15.96 45.29
CA TRP A 207 -17.81 16.08 46.26
C TRP A 207 -17.50 17.12 47.34
N LEU A 208 -16.30 17.09 47.94
CA LEU A 208 -15.86 18.05 48.95
C LEU A 208 -15.81 19.48 48.40
N LEU A 209 -15.32 19.66 47.17
CA LEU A 209 -15.31 20.96 46.49
C LEU A 209 -16.72 21.47 46.22
N THR A 210 -17.64 20.58 45.83
CA THR A 210 -19.05 20.94 45.65
C THR A 210 -19.68 21.35 46.98
N ALA A 211 -19.44 20.58 48.04
CA ALA A 211 -19.89 20.90 49.40
C ALA A 211 -19.39 22.27 49.86
N ARG A 212 -18.12 22.56 49.62
CA ARG A 212 -17.51 23.87 49.88
C ARG A 212 -18.12 24.98 49.03
N MET A 213 -18.31 24.74 47.74
CA MET A 213 -18.87 25.72 46.80
C MET A 213 -20.30 26.12 47.18
N MET A 214 -21.07 25.20 47.78
CA MET A 214 -22.45 25.41 48.19
C MET A 214 -22.58 25.94 49.63
N SER A 215 -21.64 25.63 50.54
CA SER A 215 -21.72 26.05 51.95
C SER A 215 -21.18 27.46 52.23
N VAL A 216 -20.23 27.92 51.41
CA VAL A 216 -19.52 29.18 51.69
C VAL A 216 -20.28 30.37 51.08
N ARG A 217 -20.97 31.15 51.93
CA ARG A 217 -21.31 32.56 51.63
C ARG A 217 -20.01 33.36 51.57
N SER A 218 -19.46 33.53 50.37
CA SER A 218 -18.45 34.54 50.01
C SER A 218 -17.12 34.59 50.79
N LEU A 219 -16.50 33.46 51.15
CA LEU A 219 -15.04 33.42 51.29
C LEU A 219 -14.45 33.11 49.92
N GLY A 220 -14.14 34.17 49.18
CA GLY A 220 -13.43 34.07 47.91
C GLY A 220 -12.07 33.41 48.13
N LEU A 221 -11.98 32.11 47.89
CA LEU A 221 -10.76 31.49 47.37
C LEU A 221 -10.58 31.94 45.93
N ALA A 222 -10.34 33.24 45.78
CA ALA A 222 -9.38 33.64 44.79
C ALA A 222 -8.10 32.91 45.18
N LEU A 223 -7.71 31.89 44.41
CA LEU A 223 -6.29 31.66 44.18
C LEU A 223 -5.67 33.06 44.00
N PRO A 224 -4.50 33.39 44.58
CA PRO A 224 -3.95 34.75 44.65
C PRO A 224 -3.68 35.42 43.28
N PHE A 225 -4.15 34.83 42.19
CA PHE A 225 -4.13 35.28 40.81
C PHE A 225 -5.36 36.07 40.35
N GLU A 226 -6.45 36.21 41.13
CA GLU A 226 -7.31 37.37 40.87
C GLU A 226 -6.53 38.58 41.36
N PRO A 227 -6.01 39.45 40.45
CA PRO A 227 -5.43 40.70 40.91
C PRO A 227 -6.56 41.34 41.69
N LYS A 228 -6.38 41.48 43.01
CA LYS A 228 -7.13 42.48 43.76
C LYS A 228 -7.08 43.68 42.83
N ARG A 229 -8.24 44.12 42.35
CA ARG A 229 -8.39 45.52 41.98
C ARG A 229 -8.14 46.25 43.30
N ALA A 230 -6.88 46.30 43.72
CA ALA A 230 -6.34 47.43 44.41
C ALA A 230 -6.96 48.56 43.61
N ALA A 231 -7.80 49.34 44.29
CA ALA A 231 -8.02 50.69 43.86
C ALA A 231 -6.62 51.28 43.78
N PHE A 232 -5.94 51.05 42.65
CA PHE A 232 -4.80 51.84 42.26
C PHE A 232 -5.41 53.23 42.32
N PRO A 233 -4.98 54.08 43.28
CA PRO A 233 -5.45 55.43 43.31
C PRO A 233 -5.20 55.94 41.89
N ARG A 234 -6.27 56.33 41.20
CA ARG A 234 -6.16 56.95 39.89
C ARG A 234 -5.30 58.17 40.12
N THR A 235 -4.00 58.06 39.88
CA THR A 235 -3.11 59.19 39.98
C THR A 235 -3.48 60.08 38.78
N PRO A 236 -3.86 61.34 39.00
CA PRO A 236 -4.26 62.25 37.90
C PRO A 236 -3.13 62.47 36.88
N ALA A 237 -1.90 62.06 37.20
CA ALA A 237 -0.77 62.07 36.28
C ALA A 237 -0.84 61.00 35.16
N ALA A 238 -1.55 59.89 35.35
CA ALA A 238 -1.70 58.87 34.32
C ALA A 238 -2.76 59.22 33.26
N GLU A 239 -3.72 60.11 33.58
CA GLU A 239 -4.68 60.66 32.62
C GLU A 239 -3.95 61.47 31.54
N THR A 240 -2.98 62.32 31.89
CA THR A 240 -2.30 63.18 30.90
C THR A 240 -1.43 62.45 29.87
N ALA A 241 -0.84 61.29 30.20
CA ALA A 241 -0.06 60.50 29.23
C ALA A 241 -0.95 59.66 28.30
N LEU A 242 -2.02 59.06 28.84
CA LEU A 242 -3.02 58.34 28.06
C LEU A 242 -3.86 59.27 27.20
N ASP A 243 -4.17 60.48 27.68
CA ASP A 243 -4.88 61.51 26.94
C ASP A 243 -4.01 62.12 25.83
N ARG A 244 -2.69 62.26 26.02
CA ARG A 244 -1.76 62.61 24.93
C ARG A 244 -1.66 61.53 23.86
N LEU A 245 -1.67 60.25 24.25
CA LEU A 245 -1.76 59.12 23.32
C LEU A 245 -3.16 58.97 22.70
N ALA A 246 -4.22 59.48 23.34
CA ALA A 246 -5.57 59.53 22.81
C ALA A 246 -5.75 60.68 21.81
N ALA A 247 -5.15 61.85 22.07
CA ALA A 247 -5.15 63.02 21.18
C ALA A 247 -4.39 62.74 19.87
N GLY A 248 -3.24 62.05 19.93
CA GLY A 248 -2.53 61.59 18.72
C GLY A 248 -3.27 60.49 17.93
N ARG A 249 -4.32 59.89 18.51
CA ARG A 249 -5.13 58.80 17.93
C ARG A 249 -6.39 59.29 17.21
N GLU A 250 -6.64 60.59 17.11
CA GLU A 250 -7.81 61.13 16.40
C GLU A 250 -7.71 61.03 14.88
N ILE A 251 -6.50 60.82 14.33
CA ILE A 251 -6.26 60.78 12.87
C ILE A 251 -6.54 59.38 12.28
N ALA A 252 -6.61 58.32 13.09
CA ALA A 252 -6.83 56.97 12.59
C ALA A 252 -8.32 56.68 12.30
N PRO A 253 -8.65 56.07 11.15
CA PRO A 253 -10.01 55.64 10.83
C PRO A 253 -10.64 54.85 12.00
N PRO A 254 -11.90 55.13 12.39
CA PRO A 254 -12.56 54.49 13.54
C PRO A 254 -12.48 52.95 13.55
N TRP A 255 -12.57 52.32 12.38
CA TRP A 255 -12.48 50.87 12.25
C TRP A 255 -11.11 50.30 12.61
N ARG A 256 -10.00 51.02 12.34
CA ARG A 256 -8.64 50.57 12.71
C ARG A 256 -8.46 50.56 14.23
N ARG A 257 -8.98 51.58 14.92
CA ARG A 257 -8.95 51.67 16.39
C ARG A 257 -9.74 50.54 17.04
N LEU A 258 -10.93 50.27 16.51
CA LEU A 258 -11.76 49.16 16.97
C LEU A 258 -11.11 47.81 16.70
N MET A 259 -10.52 47.60 15.50
CA MET A 259 -9.81 46.37 15.17
C MET A 259 -8.59 46.13 16.07
N ALA A 260 -7.78 47.16 16.33
CA ALA A 260 -6.64 47.04 17.25
C ALA A 260 -7.10 46.72 18.68
N ARG A 261 -8.20 47.31 19.13
CA ARG A 261 -8.80 47.02 20.44
C ARG A 261 -9.35 45.60 20.51
N LEU A 262 -10.01 45.13 19.45
CA LEU A 262 -10.47 43.74 19.34
C LEU A 262 -9.28 42.79 19.36
N ALA A 263 -8.27 43.00 18.51
CA ALA A 263 -7.06 42.18 18.48
C ALA A 263 -6.36 42.13 19.85
N TRP A 264 -6.32 43.25 20.59
CA TRP A 264 -5.79 43.27 21.94
C TRP A 264 -6.65 42.46 22.95
N LEU A 265 -7.97 42.58 22.88
CA LEU A 265 -8.87 41.80 23.73
C LEU A 265 -8.77 40.31 23.43
N GLU A 266 -8.75 39.97 22.14
CA GLU A 266 -8.51 38.61 21.65
C GLU A 266 -7.16 38.10 22.11
N PHE A 267 -6.10 38.89 22.02
CA PHE A 267 -4.77 38.50 22.46
C PHE A 267 -4.75 38.23 23.96
N ARG A 268 -5.34 39.11 24.78
CA ARG A 268 -5.44 38.90 26.22
C ARG A 268 -6.24 37.64 26.55
N GLN A 269 -7.29 37.37 25.78
CA GLN A 269 -8.10 36.18 25.94
C GLN A 269 -7.35 34.91 25.52
N ALA A 270 -6.69 34.92 24.36
CA ALA A 270 -5.85 33.86 23.87
C ALA A 270 -4.66 33.60 24.80
N ALA A 271 -4.04 34.65 25.36
CA ALA A 271 -2.99 34.51 26.37
C ALA A 271 -3.54 33.85 27.65
N SER A 272 -4.71 34.27 28.14
CA SER A 272 -5.29 33.67 29.36
C SER A 272 -5.59 32.18 29.22
N LEU A 273 -5.99 31.73 28.02
CA LEU A 273 -6.22 30.32 27.70
C LEU A 273 -4.92 29.61 27.26
N GLY A 274 -4.01 30.38 26.68
CA GLY A 274 -2.77 29.93 26.06
C GLY A 274 -1.80 29.31 27.03
N HIS A 275 -1.78 29.73 28.30
CA HIS A 275 -0.91 29.12 29.31
C HIS A 275 -1.26 27.65 29.53
N GLY A 276 -2.55 27.31 29.61
CA GLY A 276 -3.00 25.91 29.73
C GLY A 276 -2.65 25.09 28.50
N LEU A 277 -2.79 25.68 27.31
CA LEU A 277 -2.39 25.06 26.04
C LEU A 277 -0.88 24.88 25.89
N TRP A 278 -0.08 25.84 26.34
CA TRP A 278 1.37 25.76 26.34
C TRP A 278 1.87 24.68 27.30
N ILE A 279 1.30 24.60 28.50
CA ILE A 279 1.62 23.54 29.45
C ILE A 279 1.27 22.18 28.86
N ALA A 280 0.10 22.06 28.23
CA ALA A 280 -0.31 20.84 27.56
C ALA A 280 0.64 20.47 26.40
N ALA A 281 0.98 21.44 25.56
CA ALA A 281 1.89 21.26 24.44
C ALA A 281 3.28 20.84 24.91
N LEU A 282 3.82 21.52 25.93
CA LEU A 282 5.10 21.18 26.55
C LEU A 282 5.05 19.78 27.17
N PHE A 283 3.96 19.42 27.84
CA PHE A 283 3.79 18.09 28.40
C PHE A 283 3.82 17.02 27.30
N VAL A 284 3.06 17.20 26.22
CA VAL A 284 3.07 16.30 25.07
C VAL A 284 4.49 16.18 24.51
N LEU A 285 5.19 17.30 24.34
CA LEU A 285 6.57 17.31 23.82
C LEU A 285 7.57 16.59 24.75
N VAL A 286 7.44 16.76 26.07
CA VAL A 286 8.39 16.24 27.08
C VAL A 286 8.15 14.76 27.41
N PHE A 287 6.89 14.33 27.50
CA PHE A 287 6.54 13.00 28.02
C PHE A 287 6.29 11.95 26.94
N LEU A 288 5.93 12.32 25.70
CA LEU A 288 5.81 11.33 24.61
C LEU A 288 7.12 10.59 24.25
N PRO A 289 8.34 11.13 24.42
CA PRO A 289 9.58 10.40 24.14
C PRO A 289 9.97 9.34 25.19
N ILE A 290 9.42 9.38 26.41
CA ILE A 290 9.94 8.63 27.57
C ILE A 290 9.60 7.12 27.50
N GLY A 291 8.82 6.70 26.50
CA GLY A 291 8.00 5.51 26.63
C GLY A 291 8.46 4.18 26.04
N SER A 292 9.20 4.11 24.92
CA SER A 292 9.39 2.80 24.27
C SER A 292 10.46 2.70 23.17
N ALA A 293 11.32 3.70 22.95
CA ALA A 293 12.50 3.59 22.08
C ALA A 293 13.40 4.83 22.29
N PRO A 294 14.72 4.73 22.08
CA PRO A 294 15.65 5.87 22.18
C PRO A 294 15.43 6.98 21.11
N ALA A 295 14.41 6.86 20.26
CA ALA A 295 14.07 7.85 19.24
C ALA A 295 12.63 8.36 19.41
N PRO A 296 12.40 9.68 19.39
CA PRO A 296 11.05 10.24 19.36
C PRO A 296 10.37 9.87 18.04
N ASP A 297 9.24 9.18 18.13
CA ASP A 297 8.40 8.84 16.98
C ASP A 297 7.83 10.14 16.35
N PRO A 298 8.10 10.43 15.07
CA PRO A 298 7.59 11.62 14.39
C PRO A 298 6.06 11.69 14.39
N GLY A 299 5.36 10.55 14.39
CA GLY A 299 3.89 10.49 14.45
C GLY A 299 3.34 11.10 15.75
N ARG A 300 4.05 10.94 16.87
CA ARG A 300 3.70 11.50 18.17
C ARG A 300 3.77 13.04 18.18
N ALA A 301 4.83 13.60 17.62
CA ALA A 301 4.99 15.05 17.49
C ALA A 301 3.94 15.65 16.52
N MET A 302 3.65 14.96 15.42
CA MET A 302 2.58 15.35 14.49
C MET A 302 1.20 15.37 15.18
N PHE A 303 0.87 14.35 15.97
CA PHE A 303 -0.38 14.30 16.73
C PHE A 303 -0.52 15.49 17.68
N GLY A 304 0.56 15.86 18.37
CA GLY A 304 0.59 17.05 19.22
C GLY A 304 0.29 18.34 18.47
N ALA A 305 0.95 18.56 17.32
CA ALA A 305 0.71 19.72 16.47
C ALA A 305 -0.75 19.82 16.01
N VAL A 306 -1.30 18.69 15.54
CA VAL A 306 -2.68 18.59 15.05
C VAL A 306 -3.67 18.87 16.17
N LEU A 307 -3.53 18.23 17.32
CA LEU A 307 -4.46 18.37 18.44
C LEU A 307 -4.50 19.81 18.97
N VAL A 308 -3.33 20.44 19.14
CA VAL A 308 -3.28 21.81 19.69
C VAL A 308 -3.84 22.82 18.68
N ALA A 309 -3.46 22.72 17.41
CA ALA A 309 -3.98 23.61 16.37
C ALA A 309 -5.51 23.47 16.22
N PHE A 310 -6.02 22.25 16.29
CA PHE A 310 -7.45 21.95 16.31
C PHE A 310 -8.20 22.65 17.45
N LEU A 311 -7.71 22.50 18.68
CA LEU A 311 -8.33 23.09 19.86
C LEU A 311 -8.32 24.62 19.83
N ILE A 312 -7.22 25.21 19.35
CA ILE A 312 -7.12 26.65 19.12
C ILE A 312 -8.15 27.12 18.08
N GLY A 313 -8.31 26.36 17.00
CA GLY A 313 -9.36 26.57 16.02
C GLY A 313 -10.76 26.58 16.66
N ILE A 314 -11.07 25.61 17.53
CA ILE A 314 -12.36 25.56 18.23
C ILE A 314 -12.57 26.79 19.13
N TRP A 315 -11.55 27.21 19.88
CA TRP A 315 -11.69 28.33 20.82
C TRP A 315 -11.83 29.70 20.16
N SER A 316 -11.34 29.85 18.93
CA SER A 316 -11.30 31.13 18.23
C SER A 316 -12.65 31.86 18.22
N PHE A 317 -13.76 31.20 17.89
CA PHE A 317 -15.11 31.82 17.87
C PHE A 317 -16.01 31.44 19.06
N GLN A 318 -15.75 30.32 19.75
CA GLN A 318 -16.58 29.90 20.91
C GLN A 318 -16.47 30.84 22.11
N THR A 319 -15.38 31.58 22.17
CA THR A 319 -15.11 32.55 23.24
C THR A 319 -16.07 33.75 23.25
N GLU A 320 -16.78 33.99 22.14
CA GLU A 320 -17.67 35.13 21.93
C GLU A 320 -19.13 34.72 21.79
N GLY A 321 -19.59 33.68 22.50
CA GLY A 321 -20.97 33.16 22.40
C GLY A 321 -22.08 34.24 22.41
N ALA A 322 -23.29 33.85 21.99
CA ALA A 322 -24.43 34.68 21.53
C ALA A 322 -24.69 36.07 22.19
N ARG A 323 -24.27 36.29 23.44
CA ARG A 323 -24.40 37.60 24.10
C ARG A 323 -23.37 38.64 23.59
N ARG A 324 -22.17 38.22 23.17
CA ARG A 324 -21.09 39.13 22.72
C ARG A 324 -21.15 39.43 21.22
N THR A 325 -21.54 38.46 20.40
CA THR A 325 -21.77 38.64 18.95
C THR A 325 -22.70 39.82 18.68
N ARG A 326 -23.84 39.86 19.38
CA ARG A 326 -24.81 40.96 19.27
C ARG A 326 -24.23 42.32 19.66
N PHE A 327 -23.45 42.38 20.74
CA PHE A 327 -22.78 43.61 21.15
C PHE A 327 -21.78 44.11 20.10
N ILE A 328 -21.02 43.20 19.47
CA ILE A 328 -20.06 43.55 18.41
C ILE A 328 -20.80 44.04 17.15
N ALA A 329 -21.91 43.39 16.79
CA ALA A 329 -22.77 43.79 15.68
C ALA A 329 -23.39 45.18 15.90
N GLU A 330 -23.89 45.46 17.11
CA GLU A 330 -24.48 46.76 17.49
C GLU A 330 -23.46 47.91 17.47
N ARG A 331 -22.16 47.59 17.59
CA ARG A 331 -21.06 48.57 17.45
C ARG A 331 -20.64 48.85 16.01
N GLY A 332 -21.32 48.26 15.01
CA GLY A 332 -21.11 48.54 13.60
C GLY A 332 -19.79 47.98 13.04
N LEU A 333 -19.19 46.98 13.70
CA LEU A 333 -17.94 46.38 13.22
C LEU A 333 -18.21 45.47 12.01
N PRO A 334 -17.46 45.62 10.91
CA PRO A 334 -17.66 44.76 9.75
C PRO A 334 -17.26 43.31 10.09
N PRO A 335 -18.04 42.30 9.70
CA PRO A 335 -17.78 40.90 10.03
C PRO A 335 -16.40 40.40 9.62
N GLN A 336 -15.88 40.90 8.49
CA GLN A 336 -14.57 40.57 7.98
C GLN A 336 -13.44 41.07 8.89
N ALA A 337 -13.61 42.23 9.54
CA ALA A 337 -12.62 42.74 10.48
C ALA A 337 -12.59 41.92 11.77
N VAL A 338 -13.75 41.48 12.25
CA VAL A 338 -13.85 40.56 13.41
C VAL A 338 -13.18 39.23 13.06
N TRP A 339 -13.51 38.64 11.90
CA TRP A 339 -12.87 37.41 11.44
C TRP A 339 -11.36 37.57 11.30
N LEU A 340 -10.89 38.68 10.72
CA LEU A 340 -9.45 38.94 10.53
C LEU A 340 -8.72 39.14 11.86
N SER A 341 -9.34 39.81 12.85
CA SER A 341 -8.73 39.92 14.17
C SER A 341 -8.61 38.57 14.86
N LYS A 342 -9.57 37.65 14.61
CA LYS A 342 -9.48 36.27 15.10
C LYS A 342 -8.33 35.52 14.43
N GLN A 343 -8.18 35.60 13.11
CA GLN A 343 -7.06 34.95 12.42
C GLN A 343 -5.70 35.49 12.85
N LEU A 344 -5.59 36.81 12.97
CA LEU A 344 -4.35 37.46 13.35
C LEU A 344 -3.91 37.04 14.76
N VAL A 345 -4.84 36.89 15.71
CA VAL A 345 -4.47 36.50 17.07
C VAL A 345 -4.40 34.98 17.22
N TRP A 346 -5.50 34.28 16.95
CA TRP A 346 -5.60 32.84 17.20
C TRP A 346 -4.80 32.02 16.20
N GLY A 347 -4.71 32.45 14.95
CA GLY A 347 -3.85 31.82 13.95
C GLY A 347 -2.36 31.98 14.28
N LEU A 348 -1.92 33.16 14.74
CA LEU A 348 -0.53 33.34 15.20
C LEU A 348 -0.24 32.55 16.48
N VAL A 349 -1.19 32.44 17.41
CA VAL A 349 -1.03 31.59 18.60
C VAL A 349 -0.98 30.10 18.22
N ALA A 350 -1.82 29.65 17.29
CA ALA A 350 -1.76 28.29 16.74
C ALA A 350 -0.39 28.01 16.11
N LEU A 351 0.10 28.92 15.28
CA LEU A 351 1.41 28.80 14.65
C LEU A 351 2.53 28.76 15.70
N ALA A 352 2.52 29.68 16.66
CA ALA A 352 3.55 29.76 17.70
C ALA A 352 3.63 28.47 18.54
N ILE A 353 2.49 27.85 18.84
CA ILE A 353 2.46 26.59 19.61
C ILE A 353 2.76 25.37 18.73
N ALA A 354 2.42 25.40 17.43
CA ALA A 354 2.71 24.31 16.51
C ALA A 354 4.20 24.24 16.10
N VAL A 355 4.90 25.38 16.03
CA VAL A 355 6.30 25.46 15.61
C VAL A 355 7.23 24.51 16.38
N PRO A 356 7.21 24.42 17.73
CA PRO A 356 8.03 23.46 18.47
C PRO A 356 7.83 22.00 18.03
N PHE A 357 6.59 21.59 17.73
CA PHE A 357 6.30 20.24 17.25
C PHE A 357 6.83 20.03 15.83
N VAL A 358 6.65 21.01 14.94
CA VAL A 358 7.17 20.94 13.57
C VAL A 358 8.71 20.88 13.57
N VAL A 359 9.36 21.64 14.45
CA VAL A 359 10.82 21.58 14.66
C VAL A 359 11.22 20.20 15.20
N ALA A 360 10.48 19.65 16.18
CA ALA A 360 10.75 18.30 16.69
C ALA A 360 10.66 17.24 15.59
N VAL A 361 9.63 17.31 14.73
CA VAL A 361 9.48 16.45 13.54
C VAL A 361 10.66 16.60 12.58
N GLY A 362 11.15 17.83 12.37
CA GLY A 362 12.34 18.08 11.55
C GLY A 362 13.61 17.44 12.13
N ILE A 363 13.81 17.57 13.44
CA ILE A 363 14.96 16.97 14.15
C ILE A 363 14.92 15.45 14.08
N THR A 364 13.75 14.83 14.34
CA THR A 364 13.59 13.37 14.25
C THR A 364 13.82 12.88 12.83
N ASN A 365 13.27 13.58 11.84
CA ASN A 365 13.44 13.24 10.43
C ASN A 365 14.93 13.28 10.00
N VAL A 366 15.68 14.33 10.38
CA VAL A 366 17.13 14.40 10.08
C VAL A 366 17.90 13.27 10.78
N ARG A 367 17.54 12.96 12.02
CA ARG A 367 18.15 11.86 12.78
C ARG A 367 17.87 10.51 12.12
N ASP A 368 16.64 10.24 11.70
CA ASP A 368 16.25 8.98 11.07
C ASP A 368 16.92 8.81 9.71
N ILE A 369 17.02 9.86 8.90
CA ILE A 369 17.80 9.85 7.65
C ILE A 369 19.25 9.47 7.93
N ALA A 370 19.87 10.07 8.96
CA ALA A 370 21.25 9.77 9.33
C ALA A 370 21.41 8.34 9.87
N MET A 371 20.46 7.86 10.68
CA MET A 371 20.51 6.54 11.32
C MET A 371 20.30 5.40 10.31
N TYR A 372 19.30 5.54 9.42
CA TYR A 372 18.93 4.52 8.45
C TYR A 372 19.61 4.70 7.08
N ARG A 373 20.49 5.71 6.93
CA ARG A 373 21.18 6.05 5.67
C ARG A 373 20.22 6.17 4.48
N LEU A 374 19.04 6.75 4.72
CA LEU A 374 18.04 6.95 3.67
C LEU A 374 18.57 7.95 2.64
N THR A 375 18.40 7.66 1.35
CA THR A 375 18.82 8.54 0.26
C THR A 375 17.86 9.72 0.02
N GLY A 376 16.73 9.77 0.74
CA GLY A 376 15.69 10.79 0.60
C GLY A 376 15.80 11.94 1.62
N SER A 377 15.10 13.04 1.34
CA SER A 377 15.02 14.21 2.21
C SER A 377 14.09 14.04 3.43
N SER A 378 13.36 12.92 3.50
CA SER A 378 12.43 12.64 4.59
C SER A 378 12.21 11.14 4.81
N ILE A 379 11.84 10.74 6.03
CA ILE A 379 11.28 9.42 6.33
C ILE A 379 10.03 9.11 5.51
N PHE A 380 9.27 10.15 5.14
CA PHE A 380 8.11 10.02 4.25
C PHE A 380 8.50 10.08 2.78
N HIS A 381 9.78 10.31 2.44
CA HIS A 381 10.22 10.41 1.05
C HIS A 381 10.09 9.07 0.31
N SER A 382 10.15 7.95 1.03
CA SER A 382 9.84 6.63 0.48
C SER A 382 8.38 6.53 0.06
N ASP A 383 7.50 7.20 0.78
CA ASP A 383 6.06 7.05 0.64
C ASP A 383 5.52 8.09 -0.34
N VAL A 384 6.01 9.34 -0.26
CA VAL A 384 5.69 10.46 -1.13
C VAL A 384 6.98 11.16 -1.57
N PRO A 385 7.42 10.97 -2.83
CA PRO A 385 8.60 11.63 -3.36
C PRO A 385 8.51 13.15 -3.21
N GLY A 386 9.52 13.73 -2.55
CA GLY A 386 9.61 15.18 -2.33
C GLY A 386 8.82 15.72 -1.14
N ALA A 387 8.03 14.91 -0.43
CA ALA A 387 7.36 15.35 0.78
C ALA A 387 8.36 15.59 1.91
N SER A 388 8.28 16.76 2.54
CA SER A 388 8.99 17.07 3.77
C SER A 388 8.10 16.72 4.97
N ALA A 389 8.61 15.96 5.94
CA ALA A 389 7.91 15.72 7.22
C ALA A 389 7.47 17.03 7.90
N VAL A 390 8.27 18.09 7.75
CA VAL A 390 7.98 19.44 8.29
C VAL A 390 6.83 20.09 7.55
N GLU A 391 6.84 20.06 6.22
CA GLU A 391 5.73 20.58 5.41
C GLU A 391 4.43 19.84 5.74
N PHE A 392 4.52 18.52 5.87
CA PHE A 392 3.39 17.67 6.19
C PHE A 392 2.81 17.98 7.58
N ALA A 393 3.65 18.09 8.61
CA ALA A 393 3.22 18.48 9.95
C ALA A 393 2.58 19.88 9.97
N ALA A 394 3.18 20.85 9.28
CA ALA A 394 2.65 22.21 9.18
C ALA A 394 1.29 22.25 8.47
N MET A 395 1.15 21.51 7.37
CA MET A 395 -0.10 21.37 6.64
C MET A 395 -1.20 20.75 7.49
N LEU A 396 -0.91 19.63 8.17
CA LEU A 396 -1.87 18.97 9.06
C LEU A 396 -2.32 19.89 10.21
N ALA A 397 -1.40 20.66 10.79
CA ALA A 397 -1.74 21.64 11.82
C ALA A 397 -2.66 22.75 11.26
N CYS A 398 -2.39 23.25 10.06
CA CYS A 398 -3.25 24.25 9.39
C CYS A 398 -4.64 23.70 9.07
N LEU A 399 -4.71 22.46 8.59
CA LEU A 399 -5.96 21.74 8.31
C LEU A 399 -6.77 21.55 9.59
N ALA A 400 -6.11 21.15 10.67
CA ALA A 400 -6.70 20.98 11.99
C ALA A 400 -7.26 22.28 12.56
N TYR A 401 -6.48 23.38 12.48
CA TYR A 401 -6.95 24.71 12.86
C TYR A 401 -8.17 25.14 12.02
N GLY A 402 -8.11 24.96 10.69
CA GLY A 402 -9.21 25.28 9.78
C GLY A 402 -10.49 24.49 10.10
N ALA A 403 -10.36 23.19 10.40
CA ALA A 403 -11.49 22.33 10.78
C ALA A 403 -12.11 22.76 12.12
N GLY A 404 -11.28 23.02 13.14
CA GLY A 404 -11.75 23.49 14.44
C GLY A 404 -12.42 24.87 14.36
N GLN A 405 -11.86 25.77 13.58
CA GLN A 405 -12.43 27.10 13.34
C GLN A 405 -13.77 27.02 12.58
N PHE A 406 -13.82 26.19 11.54
CA PHE A 406 -15.04 25.99 10.78
C PHE A 406 -16.17 25.46 11.67
N ALA A 407 -15.89 24.44 12.48
CA ALA A 407 -16.87 23.89 13.42
C ALA A 407 -17.31 24.92 14.48
N SER A 408 -16.39 25.75 14.98
CA SER A 408 -16.72 26.77 15.99
C SER A 408 -17.61 27.90 15.47
N MET A 409 -17.57 28.20 14.17
CA MET A 409 -18.47 29.19 13.58
C MET A 409 -19.83 28.62 13.19
N LEU A 410 -19.91 27.33 12.89
CA LEU A 410 -21.18 26.69 12.50
C LEU A 410 -22.07 26.35 13.70
N LEU A 411 -21.45 26.04 14.84
CA LEU A 411 -22.16 25.47 15.98
C LEU A 411 -22.04 26.40 17.18
N ALA A 412 -23.18 26.88 17.68
CA ALA A 412 -23.22 27.85 18.77
C ALA A 412 -22.76 27.28 20.13
N ARG A 413 -22.73 25.94 20.28
CA ARG A 413 -22.33 25.27 21.52
C ARG A 413 -20.93 24.70 21.38
N ALA A 414 -20.02 25.08 22.27
CA ALA A 414 -18.61 24.71 22.22
C ALA A 414 -18.36 23.20 22.18
N MET A 415 -19.13 22.42 22.95
CA MET A 415 -18.99 20.97 22.98
C MET A 415 -19.41 20.31 21.67
N ILE A 416 -20.50 20.79 21.06
CA ILE A 416 -20.97 20.28 19.78
C ILE A 416 -19.97 20.68 18.69
N ALA A 417 -19.49 21.93 18.71
CA ALA A 417 -18.43 22.40 17.81
C ALA A 417 -17.15 21.55 17.93
N ALA A 418 -16.71 21.25 19.16
CA ALA A 418 -15.51 20.45 19.37
C ALA A 418 -15.66 19.03 18.81
N PHE A 419 -16.81 18.39 19.06
CA PHE A 419 -17.07 17.04 18.56
C PHE A 419 -17.17 16.98 17.02
N PHE A 420 -17.95 17.88 16.40
CA PHE A 420 -18.07 17.91 14.94
C PHE A 420 -16.78 18.35 14.26
N GLY A 421 -16.02 19.27 14.86
CA GLY A 421 -14.70 19.63 14.38
C GLY A 421 -13.75 18.43 14.38
N PHE A 422 -13.84 17.57 15.40
CA PHE A 422 -13.00 16.37 15.50
C PHE A 422 -13.39 15.35 14.44
N LEU A 423 -14.69 15.14 14.22
CA LEU A 423 -15.20 14.28 13.14
C LEU A 423 -14.73 14.80 11.76
N LEU A 424 -14.84 16.11 11.53
CA LEU A 424 -14.35 16.74 10.30
C LEU A 424 -12.84 16.54 10.13
N LEU A 425 -12.06 16.76 11.20
CA LEU A 425 -10.62 16.52 11.20
C LEU A 425 -10.28 15.05 10.88
N TRP A 426 -11.04 14.08 11.37
CA TRP A 426 -10.89 12.68 11.01
C TRP A 426 -11.11 12.42 9.53
N VAL A 427 -12.20 12.94 8.96
CA VAL A 427 -12.50 12.82 7.52
C VAL A 427 -11.39 13.46 6.68
N LEU A 428 -10.93 14.64 7.08
CA LEU A 428 -9.84 15.36 6.41
C LEU A 428 -8.48 14.66 6.59
N GLY A 429 -8.26 13.99 7.72
CA GLY A 429 -7.10 13.14 7.98
C GLY A 429 -7.09 11.92 7.07
N LEU A 430 -8.22 11.22 6.92
CA LEU A 430 -8.38 10.11 5.98
C LEU A 430 -8.17 10.55 4.52
N TRP A 431 -8.72 11.71 4.14
CA TRP A 431 -8.43 12.31 2.84
C TRP A 431 -6.93 12.55 2.65
N THR A 432 -6.29 13.20 3.63
CA THR A 432 -4.85 13.49 3.56
C THR A 432 -4.03 12.22 3.46
N TRP A 433 -4.36 11.19 4.25
CA TRP A 433 -3.74 9.86 4.18
C TRP A 433 -3.90 9.23 2.80
N LEU A 434 -5.11 9.22 2.24
CA LEU A 434 -5.34 8.70 0.89
C LEU A 434 -4.50 9.44 -0.16
N MET A 435 -4.35 10.76 -0.06
CA MET A 435 -3.53 11.52 -0.99
C MET A 435 -2.04 11.19 -0.88
N ILE A 436 -1.55 10.84 0.31
CA ILE A 436 -0.18 10.35 0.54
C ILE A 436 0.01 9.00 -0.14
N GLU A 437 -0.89 8.05 0.10
CA GLU A 437 -0.84 6.72 -0.52
C GLU A 437 -0.86 6.79 -2.05
N LEU A 438 -1.62 7.75 -2.60
CA LEU A 438 -1.66 8.02 -4.04
C LEU A 438 -0.50 8.89 -4.54
N GLN A 439 0.45 9.30 -3.67
CA GLN A 439 1.57 10.19 -3.97
C GLN A 439 1.17 11.53 -4.62
N ILE A 440 -0.01 12.04 -4.27
CA ILE A 440 -0.50 13.31 -4.81
C ILE A 440 0.16 14.46 -4.05
N PRO A 441 0.79 15.43 -4.76
CA PRO A 441 1.39 16.59 -4.13
C PRO A 441 0.40 17.32 -3.22
N PRO A 442 0.76 17.60 -1.95
CA PRO A 442 -0.14 18.28 -1.01
C PRO A 442 -0.67 19.63 -1.50
N ALA A 443 0.09 20.30 -2.36
CA ALA A 443 -0.27 21.58 -2.99
C ALA A 443 -1.51 21.47 -3.89
N LEU A 444 -1.77 20.30 -4.48
CA LEU A 444 -2.92 20.05 -5.37
C LEU A 444 -4.13 19.49 -4.63
N SER A 445 -3.92 18.82 -3.48
CA SER A 445 -4.96 18.10 -2.76
C SER A 445 -5.33 18.76 -1.44
N THR A 446 -4.42 18.77 -0.46
CA THR A 446 -4.74 19.13 0.94
C THR A 446 -4.66 20.63 1.21
N TRP A 447 -3.67 21.35 0.66
CA TRP A 447 -3.57 22.81 0.83
C TRP A 447 -4.81 23.56 0.34
N PRO A 448 -5.38 23.25 -0.85
CA PRO A 448 -6.65 23.83 -1.29
C PRO A 448 -7.75 23.68 -0.25
N VAL A 449 -7.85 22.53 0.44
CA VAL A 449 -8.88 22.30 1.47
C VAL A 449 -8.71 23.26 2.65
N VAL A 450 -7.47 23.53 3.10
CA VAL A 450 -7.20 24.54 4.14
C VAL A 450 -7.73 25.90 3.70
N PHE A 451 -7.41 26.34 2.47
CA PHE A 451 -7.87 27.62 1.94
C PHE A 451 -9.39 27.66 1.77
N ILE A 452 -10.02 26.57 1.34
CA ILE A 452 -11.48 26.45 1.21
C ILE A 452 -12.14 26.61 2.58
N LEU A 453 -11.64 25.96 3.63
CA LEU A 453 -12.20 26.10 4.98
C LEU A 453 -12.08 27.55 5.49
N LEU A 454 -10.92 28.19 5.30
CA LEU A 454 -10.71 29.58 5.71
C LEU A 454 -11.57 30.57 4.89
N ALA A 455 -11.63 30.41 3.57
CA ALA A 455 -12.47 31.24 2.70
C ALA A 455 -13.96 31.06 3.04
N THR A 456 -14.36 29.84 3.36
CA THR A 456 -15.74 29.52 3.74
C THR A 456 -16.11 30.16 5.07
N THR A 457 -15.23 30.09 6.08
CA THR A 457 -15.46 30.77 7.37
C THR A 457 -15.50 32.29 7.21
N LEU A 458 -14.65 32.87 6.34
CA LEU A 458 -14.70 34.29 6.00
C LEU A 458 -16.04 34.67 5.38
N GLY A 459 -16.54 33.89 4.40
CA GLY A 459 -17.85 34.11 3.78
C GLY A 459 -19.03 33.93 4.75
N TRP A 460 -18.88 33.04 5.73
CA TRP A 460 -19.89 32.77 6.76
C TRP A 460 -19.90 33.82 7.89
N SER A 461 -18.80 34.54 8.10
CA SER A 461 -18.62 35.50 9.20
C SER A 461 -19.77 36.50 9.37
N ARG A 462 -20.31 37.02 8.26
CA ARG A 462 -21.46 37.95 8.29
C ARG A 462 -22.71 37.33 8.90
N ARG A 463 -23.01 36.09 8.55
CA ARG A 463 -24.21 35.39 9.02
C ARG A 463 -24.08 34.94 10.45
N TRP A 464 -22.87 34.50 10.82
CA TRP A 464 -22.51 34.19 12.19
C TRP A 464 -22.66 35.41 13.09
N LEU A 465 -22.08 36.56 12.72
CA LEU A 465 -22.13 37.78 13.53
C LEU A 465 -23.57 38.32 13.70
N LEU A 466 -24.39 38.20 12.65
CA LEU A 466 -25.78 38.66 12.64
C LEU A 466 -26.78 37.61 13.16
N GLU A 467 -26.31 36.41 13.56
CA GLU A 467 -27.15 35.27 13.98
C GLU A 467 -28.30 34.94 13.00
N SER A 468 -28.07 35.18 11.70
CA SER A 468 -29.10 35.16 10.64
C SER A 468 -29.07 33.89 9.78
N ALA A 469 -28.70 32.76 10.41
CA ALA A 469 -28.59 31.47 9.72
C ALA A 469 -29.96 30.93 9.29
N SER A 470 -30.38 31.26 8.07
CA SER A 470 -31.56 30.71 7.40
C SER A 470 -31.23 29.38 6.68
N LEU A 471 -32.23 28.55 6.41
CA LEU A 471 -32.04 27.33 5.59
C LEU A 471 -31.37 27.64 4.24
N ARG A 472 -31.76 28.74 3.57
CA ARG A 472 -31.15 29.18 2.30
C ARG A 472 -29.66 29.50 2.46
N SER A 473 -29.27 30.04 3.61
CA SER A 473 -27.86 30.29 3.88
C SER A 473 -27.04 29.02 4.03
N TRP A 474 -27.58 28.02 4.73
CA TRP A 474 -27.00 26.69 4.87
C TRP A 474 -26.86 25.98 3.52
N VAL A 475 -27.89 26.02 2.66
CA VAL A 475 -27.82 25.43 1.32
C VAL A 475 -26.71 26.08 0.49
N ARG A 476 -26.57 27.41 0.53
CA ARG A 476 -25.48 28.10 -0.19
C ARG A 476 -24.09 27.74 0.34
N LEU A 477 -23.96 27.60 1.66
CA LEU A 477 -22.72 27.18 2.29
C LEU A 477 -22.35 25.75 1.86
N ALA A 478 -23.31 24.82 1.95
CA ALA A 478 -23.12 23.44 1.52
C ALA A 478 -22.75 23.37 0.03
N ALA A 479 -23.48 24.09 -0.84
CA ALA A 479 -23.19 24.11 -2.28
C ALA A 479 -21.79 24.67 -2.60
N ALA A 480 -21.37 25.74 -1.92
CA ALA A 480 -20.03 26.30 -2.10
C ALA A 480 -18.93 25.30 -1.67
N LEU A 481 -19.09 24.67 -0.51
CA LEU A 481 -18.16 23.65 -0.03
C LEU A 481 -18.12 22.44 -0.97
N SER A 482 -19.27 21.90 -1.35
CA SER A 482 -19.37 20.77 -2.28
C SER A 482 -18.74 21.08 -3.64
N ALA A 483 -18.96 22.27 -4.19
CA ALA A 483 -18.33 22.69 -5.44
C ALA A 483 -16.81 22.78 -5.32
N SER A 484 -16.30 23.34 -4.20
CA SER A 484 -14.86 23.42 -3.97
C SER A 484 -14.22 22.04 -3.76
N VAL A 485 -14.87 21.14 -3.02
CA VAL A 485 -14.40 19.75 -2.87
C VAL A 485 -14.41 19.02 -4.21
N ALA A 486 -15.48 19.18 -5.02
CA ALA A 486 -15.55 18.59 -6.35
C ALA A 486 -14.45 19.14 -7.28
N ALA A 487 -14.10 20.43 -7.17
CA ALA A 487 -12.99 21.01 -7.92
C ALA A 487 -11.65 20.41 -7.52
N VAL A 488 -11.35 20.28 -6.22
CA VAL A 488 -10.12 19.62 -5.73
C VAL A 488 -10.07 18.17 -6.20
N TRP A 489 -11.16 17.43 -6.05
CA TRP A 489 -11.27 16.04 -6.47
C TRP A 489 -11.08 15.88 -7.99
N GLY A 490 -11.67 16.76 -8.80
CA GLY A 490 -11.47 16.79 -10.26
C GLY A 490 -10.04 17.18 -10.66
N SER A 491 -9.41 18.13 -9.97
CA SER A 491 -8.00 18.50 -10.19
C SER A 491 -7.06 17.35 -9.85
N VAL A 492 -7.33 16.63 -8.76
CA VAL A 492 -6.61 15.40 -8.40
C VAL A 492 -6.76 14.36 -9.50
N GLY A 493 -7.98 14.08 -9.95
CA GLY A 493 -8.22 13.09 -11.00
C GLY A 493 -7.53 13.46 -12.32
N MET A 494 -7.59 14.74 -12.72
CA MET A 494 -6.87 15.22 -13.90
C MET A 494 -5.36 15.04 -13.75
N PHE A 495 -4.78 15.49 -12.63
CA PHE A 495 -3.36 15.31 -12.35
C PHE A 495 -2.96 13.83 -12.46
N ARG A 496 -3.73 12.93 -11.85
CA ARG A 496 -3.47 11.48 -11.84
C ARG A 496 -3.49 10.86 -13.23
N VAL A 497 -4.47 11.17 -14.07
CA VAL A 497 -4.50 10.64 -15.45
C VAL A 497 -3.31 11.14 -16.28
N TRP A 498 -2.91 12.40 -16.10
CA TRP A 498 -1.84 13.03 -16.88
C TRP A 498 -0.43 12.82 -16.31
N GLU A 499 -0.33 12.26 -15.12
CA GLU A 499 0.94 11.83 -14.52
C GLU A 499 1.63 10.76 -15.38
N VAL A 500 0.85 9.89 -16.02
CA VAL A 500 1.37 8.88 -16.95
C VAL A 500 1.43 9.46 -18.36
N PRO A 501 2.62 9.65 -18.95
CA PRO A 501 2.75 10.24 -20.28
C PRO A 501 2.28 9.25 -21.36
N GLN A 502 1.70 9.78 -22.44
CA GLN A 502 1.34 9.02 -23.65
C GLN A 502 2.17 9.53 -24.84
N PRO A 503 3.46 9.14 -24.95
CA PRO A 503 4.29 9.54 -26.08
C PRO A 503 3.77 8.96 -27.40
N ALA A 504 4.11 9.57 -28.54
CA ALA A 504 3.55 9.21 -29.85
C ALA A 504 3.69 7.72 -30.22
N PHE A 505 4.83 7.09 -29.89
CA PHE A 505 5.08 5.67 -30.18
C PHE A 505 4.09 4.72 -29.45
N VAL A 506 3.51 5.16 -28.33
CA VAL A 506 2.46 4.42 -27.62
C VAL A 506 1.12 4.44 -28.38
N ILE A 507 0.84 5.53 -29.09
CA ILE A 507 -0.37 5.66 -29.91
C ILE A 507 -0.23 4.80 -31.19
N GLU A 508 0.98 4.68 -31.72
CA GLU A 508 1.26 3.82 -32.88
C GLU A 508 1.13 2.34 -32.54
N SER A 509 1.71 1.90 -31.41
CA SER A 509 1.57 0.50 -30.95
C SER A 509 0.11 0.13 -30.70
N ALA A 510 -0.71 1.10 -30.27
CA ALA A 510 -2.12 0.87 -30.00
C ALA A 510 -2.91 0.32 -31.20
N ARG A 511 -2.58 0.78 -32.42
CA ARG A 511 -3.26 0.37 -33.66
C ARG A 511 -2.95 -1.06 -34.08
N LEU A 512 -1.75 -1.55 -33.75
CA LEU A 512 -1.31 -2.91 -34.09
C LEU A 512 -2.06 -4.00 -33.30
N ARG A 513 -2.75 -3.62 -32.22
CA ARG A 513 -3.46 -4.54 -31.32
C ARG A 513 -4.76 -5.09 -31.86
N GLU A 514 -5.49 -4.30 -32.66
CA GLU A 514 -6.85 -4.66 -33.06
C GLU A 514 -6.88 -5.77 -34.12
N SER A 515 -5.77 -5.99 -34.84
CA SER A 515 -5.72 -6.94 -35.95
C SER A 515 -5.32 -8.37 -35.58
N SER A 516 -4.74 -8.65 -34.42
CA SER A 516 -3.92 -9.87 -34.23
C SER A 516 -4.53 -11.02 -33.41
N LEU A 517 -5.78 -10.95 -32.92
CA LEU A 517 -6.17 -11.82 -31.79
C LEU A 517 -7.63 -12.31 -31.79
N ARG A 518 -8.25 -12.53 -32.95
CA ARG A 518 -9.40 -13.46 -33.03
C ARG A 518 -8.89 -14.80 -33.55
N PRO A 519 -9.48 -15.95 -33.17
CA PRO A 519 -9.25 -17.17 -33.90
C PRO A 519 -9.61 -16.92 -35.36
N ASP A 520 -8.61 -16.95 -36.23
CA ASP A 520 -8.82 -16.64 -37.64
C ASP A 520 -9.61 -17.77 -38.33
N SER A 521 -9.65 -18.98 -37.74
CA SER A 521 -10.38 -20.10 -38.30
C SER A 521 -11.04 -21.05 -37.28
N THR A 522 -12.11 -21.72 -37.74
CA THR A 522 -12.74 -22.85 -37.03
C THR A 522 -11.76 -24.03 -36.87
N GLU A 523 -10.78 -24.14 -37.76
CA GLU A 523 -9.77 -25.19 -37.73
C GLU A 523 -8.89 -25.10 -36.47
N GLU A 524 -8.40 -23.90 -36.13
CA GLU A 524 -7.56 -23.69 -34.95
C GLU A 524 -8.26 -24.05 -33.63
N ILE A 525 -9.56 -23.74 -33.55
CA ILE A 525 -10.42 -24.11 -32.41
C ILE A 525 -10.58 -25.63 -32.35
N THR A 526 -10.75 -26.27 -33.51
CA THR A 526 -10.86 -27.73 -33.60
C THR A 526 -9.56 -28.40 -33.15
N THR A 527 -8.40 -27.90 -33.58
CA THR A 527 -7.09 -28.37 -33.11
C THR A 527 -6.94 -28.22 -31.60
N ALA A 528 -7.32 -27.06 -31.04
CA ALA A 528 -7.27 -26.84 -29.60
C ALA A 528 -8.17 -27.81 -28.81
N ASN A 529 -9.34 -28.14 -29.35
CA ASN A 529 -10.23 -29.14 -28.75
C ASN A 529 -9.64 -30.55 -28.77
N LEU A 530 -8.84 -30.92 -29.77
CA LEU A 530 -8.12 -32.19 -29.77
C LEU A 530 -7.09 -32.24 -28.64
N TYR A 531 -6.32 -31.17 -28.43
CA TYR A 531 -5.41 -31.08 -27.29
C TYR A 531 -6.14 -31.17 -25.94
N ARG A 532 -7.29 -30.49 -25.78
CA ARG A 532 -8.12 -30.61 -24.57
C ARG A 532 -8.63 -32.04 -24.36
N LYS A 533 -9.07 -32.70 -25.43
CA LYS A 533 -9.52 -34.10 -25.40
C LYS A 533 -8.37 -35.04 -25.01
N SER A 534 -7.19 -34.85 -25.58
CA SER A 534 -5.98 -35.58 -25.20
C SER A 534 -5.64 -35.34 -23.72
N ALA A 535 -5.74 -34.10 -23.25
CA ALA A 535 -5.42 -33.74 -21.86
C ALA A 535 -6.38 -34.36 -20.85
N ALA A 536 -7.66 -34.53 -21.22
CA ALA A 536 -8.63 -35.22 -20.40
C ALA A 536 -8.35 -36.74 -20.25
N LEU A 537 -7.60 -37.32 -21.19
CA LEU A 537 -7.20 -38.73 -21.17
C LEU A 537 -5.79 -38.95 -20.58
N LEU A 538 -5.01 -37.88 -20.40
CA LEU A 538 -3.64 -37.96 -19.92
C LEU A 538 -3.60 -38.39 -18.44
N TRP A 539 -3.03 -39.56 -18.17
CA TRP A 539 -2.74 -40.04 -16.84
C TRP A 539 -1.42 -39.46 -16.33
N PHE A 540 -1.48 -38.75 -15.19
CA PHE A 540 -0.36 -38.00 -14.62
C PHE A 540 0.29 -38.72 -13.44
N GLU A 541 1.61 -38.86 -13.48
CA GLU A 541 2.42 -39.30 -12.34
C GLU A 541 3.62 -38.36 -12.16
N GLY A 542 3.71 -37.70 -11.01
CA GLY A 542 4.45 -36.44 -10.83
C GLY A 542 5.98 -36.49 -10.79
N ASN A 543 6.67 -37.19 -11.69
CA ASN A 543 8.13 -37.10 -11.82
C ASN A 543 8.60 -36.92 -13.28
N PRO A 544 9.59 -36.04 -13.53
CA PRO A 544 10.16 -35.82 -14.86
C PRO A 544 10.98 -37.01 -15.36
N MET A 545 10.87 -37.30 -16.66
CA MET A 545 11.46 -38.49 -17.32
C MET A 545 12.95 -38.32 -17.64
N GLN A 546 13.82 -38.48 -16.64
CA GLN A 546 15.27 -38.27 -16.84
C GLN A 546 15.99 -39.47 -17.48
N ALA A 547 15.49 -40.69 -17.31
CA ALA A 547 16.18 -41.90 -17.75
C ALA A 547 16.12 -42.07 -19.28
N ALA A 548 14.97 -41.79 -19.89
CA ALA A 548 14.75 -41.85 -21.32
C ALA A 548 15.64 -40.91 -22.18
N VAL A 549 16.21 -39.87 -21.58
CA VAL A 549 17.14 -38.96 -22.27
C VAL A 549 18.39 -39.71 -22.72
N ALA A 550 18.86 -40.67 -21.93
CA ALA A 550 20.10 -41.43 -22.18
C ALA A 550 19.94 -42.52 -23.27
N GLY A 551 18.73 -43.00 -23.52
CA GLY A 551 18.44 -44.10 -24.45
C GLY A 551 17.24 -44.92 -23.99
N TRP A 552 16.67 -45.75 -24.88
CA TRP A 552 15.50 -46.59 -24.54
C TRP A 552 15.85 -47.72 -23.56
N GLU A 553 17.08 -48.22 -23.64
CA GLU A 553 17.65 -49.22 -22.75
C GLU A 553 17.73 -48.76 -21.29
N HIS A 554 17.79 -47.45 -21.07
CA HIS A 554 17.81 -46.84 -19.74
C HIS A 554 16.42 -46.51 -19.19
N VAL A 555 15.38 -46.60 -20.02
CA VAL A 555 13.99 -46.32 -19.63
C VAL A 555 13.54 -47.31 -18.56
N ASN A 556 13.03 -46.78 -17.46
CA ASN A 556 12.54 -47.62 -16.36
C ASN A 556 11.09 -48.12 -16.61
N ASP A 557 10.65 -49.13 -15.86
CA ASP A 557 9.33 -49.75 -16.07
C ASP A 557 8.17 -48.78 -15.89
N ARG A 558 8.33 -47.78 -15.01
CA ARG A 558 7.34 -46.73 -14.79
C ARG A 558 7.19 -45.82 -16.00
N GLU A 559 8.28 -45.46 -16.66
CA GLU A 559 8.26 -44.67 -17.89
C GLU A 559 7.58 -45.46 -19.04
N ARG A 560 7.88 -46.77 -19.16
CA ARG A 560 7.20 -47.65 -20.13
C ARG A 560 5.70 -47.77 -19.86
N GLU A 561 5.34 -48.02 -18.61
CA GLU A 561 3.93 -48.08 -18.17
C GLU A 561 3.21 -46.76 -18.43
N TRP A 562 3.88 -45.62 -18.21
CA TRP A 562 3.32 -44.31 -18.51
C TRP A 562 3.06 -44.14 -20.01
N LEU A 563 3.98 -44.55 -20.88
CA LEU A 563 3.75 -44.53 -22.33
C LEU A 563 2.55 -45.39 -22.72
N ASP A 564 2.47 -46.62 -22.18
CA ASP A 564 1.42 -47.58 -22.51
C ASP A 564 0.04 -47.15 -22.02
N ARG A 565 -0.05 -46.59 -20.81
CA ARG A 565 -1.32 -46.05 -20.28
C ARG A 565 -1.80 -44.81 -21.02
N ASN A 566 -0.91 -44.10 -21.70
CA ASN A 566 -1.23 -42.85 -22.38
C ASN A 566 -1.25 -42.96 -23.92
N ARG A 567 -1.32 -44.17 -24.49
CA ARG A 567 -1.34 -44.37 -25.95
C ARG A 567 -2.49 -43.64 -26.65
N ASP A 568 -3.69 -43.66 -26.08
CA ASP A 568 -4.86 -42.98 -26.66
C ASP A 568 -4.70 -41.45 -26.62
N ALA A 569 -4.21 -40.92 -25.47
CA ALA A 569 -3.90 -39.51 -25.33
C ALA A 569 -2.81 -39.08 -26.33
N LEU A 570 -1.75 -39.88 -26.47
CA LEU A 570 -0.66 -39.67 -27.41
C LEU A 570 -1.16 -39.64 -28.86
N ALA A 571 -2.00 -40.60 -29.27
CA ALA A 571 -2.54 -40.67 -30.63
C ALA A 571 -3.34 -39.41 -31.00
N ILE A 572 -4.21 -38.93 -30.09
CA ILE A 572 -4.99 -37.70 -30.31
C ILE A 572 -4.07 -36.46 -30.32
N CYS A 573 -3.05 -36.43 -29.46
CA CYS A 573 -2.08 -35.34 -29.44
C CYS A 573 -1.30 -35.26 -30.76
N LEU A 574 -0.89 -36.40 -31.32
CA LEU A 574 -0.21 -36.47 -32.60
C LEU A 574 -1.09 -35.99 -33.75
N ASP A 575 -2.36 -36.41 -33.81
CA ASP A 575 -3.35 -35.89 -34.78
C ASP A 575 -3.49 -34.37 -34.68
N ALA A 576 -3.48 -33.81 -33.46
CA ALA A 576 -3.49 -32.37 -33.26
C ALA A 576 -2.20 -31.68 -33.77
N THR A 577 -1.03 -32.29 -33.58
CA THR A 577 0.26 -31.74 -34.06
C THR A 577 0.43 -31.77 -35.58
N GLU A 578 -0.33 -32.59 -36.30
CA GLU A 578 -0.31 -32.62 -37.76
C GLU A 578 -1.03 -31.41 -38.40
N ARG A 579 -1.89 -30.74 -37.63
CA ARG A 579 -2.62 -29.56 -38.08
C ARG A 579 -1.70 -28.33 -38.16
N PRO A 580 -1.98 -27.38 -39.07
CA PRO A 580 -1.09 -26.24 -39.30
C PRO A 580 -1.09 -25.22 -38.14
N ALA A 581 -2.21 -25.08 -37.42
CA ALA A 581 -2.37 -24.09 -36.35
C ALA A 581 -3.33 -24.57 -35.25
N ALA A 582 -3.18 -23.97 -34.06
CA ALA A 582 -4.03 -24.22 -32.90
C ALA A 582 -4.28 -22.94 -32.11
N ALA A 583 -5.51 -22.75 -31.63
CA ALA A 583 -5.88 -21.66 -30.73
C ALA A 583 -6.02 -22.18 -29.30
N LEU A 584 -4.89 -22.60 -28.71
CA LEU A 584 -4.86 -23.13 -27.33
C LEU A 584 -5.32 -22.07 -26.31
N HIS A 585 -5.06 -20.80 -26.61
CA HIS A 585 -5.42 -19.67 -25.78
C HIS A 585 -6.54 -18.84 -26.44
N ASP A 586 -7.73 -18.88 -25.84
CA ASP A 586 -8.83 -17.98 -26.21
C ASP A 586 -8.83 -16.77 -25.28
N LEU A 587 -8.16 -15.71 -25.71
CA LEU A 587 -8.04 -14.46 -24.95
C LEU A 587 -9.38 -13.72 -24.82
N SER A 588 -10.44 -14.15 -25.50
CA SER A 588 -11.78 -13.56 -25.37
C SER A 588 -12.56 -14.12 -24.18
N GLN A 589 -12.15 -15.26 -23.62
CA GLN A 589 -12.85 -15.87 -22.48
C GLN A 589 -12.45 -15.21 -21.15
N PRO A 590 -13.38 -15.11 -20.19
CA PRO A 590 -13.09 -14.74 -18.80
C PRO A 590 -11.91 -15.52 -18.21
N PHE A 591 -11.02 -14.88 -17.44
CA PHE A 591 -9.86 -15.56 -16.85
C PHE A 591 -10.30 -16.71 -15.94
N ALA A 592 -11.37 -16.53 -15.17
CA ALA A 592 -11.93 -17.56 -14.30
C ALA A 592 -12.34 -18.85 -15.06
N LYS A 593 -12.71 -18.75 -16.34
CA LYS A 593 -12.96 -19.93 -17.19
C LYS A 593 -11.69 -20.55 -17.75
N ARG A 594 -10.60 -19.80 -17.83
CA ARG A 594 -9.27 -20.30 -18.23
C ARG A 594 -8.58 -21.04 -17.09
N ASP A 595 -8.90 -20.73 -15.83
CA ASP A 595 -8.21 -21.29 -14.66
C ASP A 595 -8.42 -22.81 -14.48
N LEU A 596 -9.56 -23.33 -14.95
CA LEU A 596 -9.77 -24.79 -15.01
C LEU A 596 -8.83 -25.49 -16.02
N ASP A 597 -8.21 -24.72 -16.92
CA ASP A 597 -7.16 -25.11 -17.85
C ASP A 597 -5.75 -24.59 -17.43
N ALA A 598 -5.59 -23.84 -16.34
CA ALA A 598 -4.39 -23.04 -16.01
C ALA A 598 -3.10 -23.79 -15.64
N ASN A 599 -3.10 -25.13 -15.61
CA ASN A 599 -1.84 -25.89 -15.74
C ASN A 599 -1.33 -25.90 -17.21
N GLY A 600 -1.78 -24.97 -18.06
CA GLY A 600 -1.68 -24.98 -19.51
C GLY A 600 -0.31 -25.34 -20.04
N SER A 601 0.69 -24.47 -19.87
CA SER A 601 2.05 -24.72 -20.39
C SER A 601 2.71 -25.94 -19.75
N SER A 602 2.49 -26.18 -18.46
CA SER A 602 3.04 -27.34 -17.76
C SER A 602 2.50 -28.67 -18.32
N ARG A 603 1.20 -28.75 -18.66
CA ARG A 603 0.59 -29.93 -19.29
C ARG A 603 1.21 -30.25 -20.65
N PHE A 604 1.51 -29.23 -21.45
CA PHE A 604 2.13 -29.43 -22.76
C PHE A 604 3.59 -29.91 -22.67
N ILE A 605 4.31 -29.59 -21.60
CA ILE A 605 5.63 -30.18 -21.34
C ILE A 605 5.51 -31.71 -21.17
N TRP A 606 4.48 -32.20 -20.49
CA TRP A 606 4.25 -33.64 -20.35
C TRP A 606 3.88 -34.29 -21.68
N PHE A 607 3.07 -33.64 -22.52
CA PHE A 607 2.84 -34.15 -23.88
C PHE A 607 4.11 -34.22 -24.71
N ALA A 608 4.98 -33.23 -24.61
CA ALA A 608 6.28 -33.26 -25.26
C ALA A 608 7.11 -34.46 -24.78
N GLU A 609 7.21 -34.68 -23.46
CA GLU A 609 7.94 -35.82 -22.88
C GLU A 609 7.32 -37.17 -23.30
N LEU A 610 5.99 -37.28 -23.40
CA LEU A 610 5.30 -38.48 -23.88
C LEU A 610 5.59 -38.77 -25.36
N ILE A 611 5.54 -37.76 -26.23
CA ILE A 611 5.87 -37.91 -27.65
C ILE A 611 7.36 -38.28 -27.82
N LEU A 612 8.25 -37.66 -27.05
CA LEU A 612 9.69 -37.95 -27.07
C LEU A 612 10.00 -39.37 -26.57
N LEU A 613 9.27 -39.85 -25.56
CA LEU A 613 9.40 -41.23 -25.11
C LEU A 613 8.95 -42.23 -26.18
N SER A 614 7.86 -41.93 -26.91
CA SER A 614 7.48 -42.72 -28.08
C SER A 614 8.55 -42.69 -29.19
N ALA A 615 9.26 -41.58 -29.35
CA ALA A 615 10.39 -41.49 -30.29
C ALA A 615 11.51 -42.47 -29.92
N ARG A 616 11.85 -42.57 -28.62
CA ARG A 616 12.86 -43.52 -28.11
C ARG A 616 12.46 -44.97 -28.33
N GLU A 617 11.20 -45.30 -28.12
CA GLU A 617 10.68 -46.63 -28.42
C GLU A 617 10.90 -46.98 -29.90
N LEU A 618 10.56 -46.06 -30.81
CA LEU A 618 10.74 -46.24 -32.25
C LEU A 618 12.21 -46.33 -32.67
N GLU A 619 13.10 -45.56 -32.03
CA GLU A 619 14.55 -45.67 -32.21
C GLU A 619 15.05 -47.08 -31.87
N SER A 620 14.61 -47.65 -30.74
CA SER A 620 14.99 -49.01 -30.33
C SER A 620 14.51 -50.10 -31.31
N GLN A 621 13.47 -49.80 -32.09
CA GLN A 621 12.92 -50.67 -33.13
C GLN A 621 13.59 -50.45 -34.51
N GLY A 622 14.59 -49.56 -34.61
CA GLY A 622 15.23 -49.20 -35.87
C GLY A 622 14.41 -48.30 -36.79
N LYS A 623 13.26 -47.79 -36.33
CA LYS A 623 12.33 -46.96 -37.11
C LYS A 623 12.69 -45.48 -37.02
N LEU A 624 13.88 -45.14 -37.50
CA LEU A 624 14.48 -43.82 -37.31
C LEU A 624 13.72 -42.67 -37.97
N ASP A 625 13.05 -42.90 -39.11
CA ASP A 625 12.28 -41.86 -39.79
C ASP A 625 10.96 -41.57 -39.04
N GLU A 626 10.28 -42.60 -38.52
CA GLU A 626 9.09 -42.44 -37.67
C GLU A 626 9.46 -41.78 -36.33
N ALA A 627 10.63 -42.10 -35.77
CA ALA A 627 11.14 -41.39 -34.60
C ALA A 627 11.39 -39.90 -34.89
N LEU A 628 11.95 -39.57 -36.06
CA LEU A 628 12.12 -38.18 -36.51
C LEU A 628 10.77 -37.46 -36.62
N ASP A 629 9.72 -38.13 -37.09
CA ASP A 629 8.36 -37.57 -37.12
C ASP A 629 7.87 -37.20 -35.72
N ARG A 630 8.20 -37.99 -34.68
CA ARG A 630 7.90 -37.64 -33.28
C ARG A 630 8.63 -36.39 -32.81
N TYR A 631 9.92 -36.24 -33.11
CA TYR A 631 10.66 -35.01 -32.78
C TYR A 631 10.06 -33.78 -33.46
N VAL A 632 9.68 -33.91 -34.74
CA VAL A 632 9.01 -32.84 -35.51
C VAL A 632 7.63 -32.51 -34.93
N ALA A 633 6.87 -33.51 -34.50
CA ALA A 633 5.58 -33.30 -33.83
C ALA A 633 5.72 -32.47 -32.54
N VAL A 634 6.79 -32.67 -31.76
CA VAL A 634 7.07 -31.87 -30.56
C VAL A 634 7.40 -30.42 -30.91
N LEU A 635 8.14 -30.16 -32.01
CA LEU A 635 8.39 -28.79 -32.47
C LEU A 635 7.10 -28.09 -32.92
N ARG A 636 6.18 -28.82 -33.56
CA ARG A 636 4.84 -28.29 -33.90
C ARG A 636 4.00 -28.03 -32.66
N LEU A 637 4.06 -28.92 -31.66
CA LEU A 637 3.45 -28.68 -30.35
C LEU A 637 4.03 -27.41 -29.70
N ALA A 638 5.35 -27.24 -29.69
CA ALA A 638 6.03 -26.06 -29.16
C ALA A 638 5.51 -24.77 -29.82
N ARG A 639 5.39 -24.78 -31.16
CA ARG A 639 4.80 -23.69 -31.94
C ARG A 639 3.35 -23.44 -31.52
N HIS A 640 2.50 -24.47 -31.47
CA HIS A 640 1.09 -24.35 -31.10
C HIS A 640 0.89 -23.76 -29.69
N VAL A 641 1.74 -24.14 -28.73
CA VAL A 641 1.73 -23.59 -27.36
C VAL A 641 2.16 -22.14 -27.34
N ALA A 642 3.20 -21.78 -28.09
CA ALA A 642 3.64 -20.39 -28.17
C ALA A 642 2.69 -19.48 -28.98
N SER A 643 1.93 -20.06 -29.91
CA SER A 643 1.03 -19.31 -30.79
C SER A 643 -0.13 -18.71 -29.99
N ARG A 644 -0.32 -17.40 -30.14
CA ARG A 644 -1.41 -16.60 -29.52
C ARG A 644 -1.50 -16.65 -28.00
N GLY A 645 -0.54 -17.28 -27.33
CA GLY A 645 -0.41 -17.29 -25.89
C GLY A 645 0.26 -16.02 -25.39
N ALA A 646 0.17 -15.80 -24.07
CA ALA A 646 0.93 -14.76 -23.40
C ALA A 646 2.43 -15.12 -23.37
N ILE A 647 3.29 -14.23 -22.86
CA ILE A 647 4.74 -14.48 -22.82
C ILE A 647 5.09 -15.74 -22.00
N GLY A 648 4.29 -16.07 -20.97
CA GLY A 648 4.44 -17.32 -20.22
C GLY A 648 4.22 -18.56 -21.09
N ASP A 649 3.23 -18.54 -21.97
CA ASP A 649 2.93 -19.63 -22.90
C ASP A 649 3.99 -19.72 -24.01
N TRP A 650 4.43 -18.57 -24.53
CA TRP A 650 5.54 -18.48 -25.48
C TRP A 650 6.82 -19.09 -24.89
N SER A 651 7.12 -18.77 -23.63
CA SER A 651 8.26 -19.34 -22.90
C SER A 651 8.08 -20.85 -22.68
N GLY A 652 6.85 -21.30 -22.42
CA GLY A 652 6.50 -22.72 -22.36
C GLY A 652 6.80 -23.46 -23.67
N GLY A 653 6.43 -22.87 -24.82
CA GLY A 653 6.80 -23.39 -26.13
C GLY A 653 8.31 -23.46 -26.34
N ALA A 654 9.06 -22.41 -25.95
CA ALA A 654 10.51 -22.40 -26.04
C ALA A 654 11.17 -23.51 -25.18
N ILE A 655 10.63 -23.78 -23.99
CA ILE A 655 11.07 -24.89 -23.13
C ILE A 655 10.81 -26.25 -23.80
N ILE A 656 9.67 -26.40 -24.48
CA ILE A 656 9.35 -27.63 -25.24
C ILE A 656 10.34 -27.83 -26.40
N GLU A 657 10.67 -26.78 -27.15
CA GLU A 657 11.71 -26.84 -28.19
C GLU A 657 13.08 -27.27 -27.62
N GLU A 658 13.44 -26.77 -26.43
CA GLU A 658 14.66 -27.17 -25.73
C GLU A 658 14.70 -28.67 -25.39
N ARG A 659 13.55 -29.28 -25.08
CA ARG A 659 13.49 -30.74 -24.87
C ARG A 659 13.91 -31.50 -26.13
N VAL A 660 13.47 -31.05 -27.31
CA VAL A 660 13.88 -31.67 -28.59
C VAL A 660 15.39 -31.58 -28.78
N ALA A 661 15.98 -30.40 -28.51
CA ALA A 661 17.42 -30.19 -28.64
C ALA A 661 18.26 -31.10 -27.70
N GLN A 662 17.72 -31.45 -26.53
CA GLN A 662 18.34 -32.38 -25.59
C GLN A 662 18.25 -33.84 -26.09
N TRP A 663 17.08 -34.26 -26.57
CA TRP A 663 16.80 -35.66 -26.89
C TRP A 663 17.32 -36.10 -28.25
N ILE A 664 17.31 -35.21 -29.25
CA ILE A 664 17.68 -35.56 -30.63
C ILE A 664 19.15 -36.03 -30.77
N ARG A 665 20.00 -35.73 -29.78
CA ARG A 665 21.41 -36.18 -29.76
C ARG A 665 21.53 -37.71 -29.86
N ALA A 666 20.72 -38.47 -29.15
CA ALA A 666 20.80 -39.93 -29.23
C ALA A 666 20.29 -40.45 -30.58
N TRP A 667 19.23 -39.83 -31.15
CA TRP A 667 18.78 -40.12 -32.52
C TRP A 667 19.90 -39.91 -33.54
N THR A 668 20.67 -38.81 -33.43
CA THR A 668 21.80 -38.52 -34.35
C THR A 668 22.97 -39.49 -34.20
N ASN A 669 23.16 -40.05 -33.02
CA ASN A 669 24.26 -40.98 -32.72
C ASN A 669 23.88 -42.44 -32.98
N HIS A 670 22.64 -42.72 -33.38
CA HIS A 670 22.20 -44.09 -33.63
C HIS A 670 23.08 -44.75 -34.73
N PRO A 671 23.51 -46.02 -34.56
CA PRO A 671 24.43 -46.67 -35.49
C PRO A 671 24.00 -46.62 -36.96
N ASP A 672 22.71 -46.86 -37.20
CA ASP A 672 22.08 -46.90 -38.54
C ASP A 672 21.82 -45.52 -39.17
N GLN A 673 22.31 -44.43 -38.55
CA GLN A 673 22.22 -43.11 -39.14
C GLN A 673 23.17 -42.93 -40.32
N THR A 674 22.71 -42.21 -41.34
CA THR A 674 23.50 -41.78 -42.49
C THR A 674 23.66 -40.27 -42.48
N SER A 675 24.73 -39.77 -43.13
CA SER A 675 24.93 -38.33 -43.27
C SER A 675 23.74 -37.64 -43.94
N ASP A 676 23.19 -38.25 -45.00
CA ASP A 676 22.05 -37.70 -45.75
C ASP A 676 20.78 -37.63 -44.90
N ARG A 677 20.49 -38.64 -44.07
CA ARG A 677 19.31 -38.64 -43.18
C ARG A 677 19.45 -37.54 -42.12
N ILE A 678 20.63 -37.38 -41.51
CA ILE A 678 20.88 -36.31 -40.54
C ILE A 678 20.77 -34.94 -41.21
N ALA A 679 21.30 -34.77 -42.43
CA ALA A 679 21.20 -33.53 -43.18
C ALA A 679 19.75 -33.20 -43.58
N ALA A 680 18.95 -34.21 -43.94
CA ALA A 680 17.52 -34.06 -44.21
C ALA A 680 16.74 -33.68 -42.94
N ALA A 681 17.04 -34.30 -41.80
CA ALA A 681 16.47 -33.96 -40.50
C ALA A 681 16.80 -32.52 -40.10
N ALA A 682 18.05 -32.07 -40.31
CA ALA A 682 18.45 -30.68 -40.06
C ALA A 682 17.58 -29.68 -40.83
N ARG A 683 17.34 -29.93 -42.13
CA ARG A 683 16.47 -29.06 -42.95
C ARG A 683 15.03 -29.06 -42.45
N ARG A 684 14.49 -30.21 -42.08
CA ARG A 684 13.09 -30.33 -41.61
C ARG A 684 12.88 -29.63 -40.27
N ILE A 685 13.82 -29.80 -39.34
CA ILE A 685 13.81 -29.13 -38.03
C ILE A 685 14.02 -27.63 -38.20
N GLU A 686 14.87 -27.20 -39.13
CA GLU A 686 15.06 -25.79 -39.44
C GLU A 686 13.78 -25.14 -39.95
N ILE A 687 13.01 -25.81 -40.80
CA ILE A 687 11.70 -25.31 -41.26
C ILE A 687 10.75 -25.12 -40.08
N GLU A 688 10.62 -26.12 -39.20
CA GLU A 688 9.65 -26.06 -38.10
C GLU A 688 10.06 -25.06 -37.01
N THR A 689 11.35 -24.97 -36.67
CA THR A 689 11.85 -24.00 -35.69
C THR A 689 11.83 -22.56 -36.22
N ARG A 690 11.97 -22.35 -37.53
CA ARG A 690 11.78 -21.01 -38.15
C ARG A 690 10.31 -20.59 -38.17
N ALA A 691 9.38 -21.55 -38.13
CA ALA A 691 7.94 -21.27 -38.02
C ALA A 691 7.51 -20.97 -36.56
N PHE A 692 8.44 -20.92 -35.61
CA PHE A 692 8.13 -20.57 -34.23
C PHE A 692 7.60 -19.12 -34.14
N PRO A 693 6.57 -18.83 -33.32
CA PRO A 693 5.91 -17.53 -33.32
C PRO A 693 6.82 -16.42 -32.79
N SER A 694 6.62 -15.18 -33.26
CA SER A 694 7.37 -14.04 -32.76
C SER A 694 7.04 -13.76 -31.29
N LEU A 695 8.06 -13.41 -30.49
CA LEU A 695 7.84 -12.91 -29.13
C LEU A 695 7.01 -11.62 -29.13
N ARG A 696 7.02 -10.85 -30.24
CA ARG A 696 6.19 -9.66 -30.41
C ARG A 696 4.72 -9.99 -30.25
N ASP A 697 4.25 -11.07 -30.86
CA ASP A 697 2.85 -11.49 -30.80
C ASP A 697 2.44 -11.89 -29.37
N ALA A 698 3.35 -12.55 -28.64
CA ALA A 698 3.13 -12.92 -27.25
C ALA A 698 3.09 -11.71 -26.30
N VAL A 699 3.89 -10.67 -26.56
CA VAL A 699 3.79 -9.38 -25.86
C VAL A 699 2.40 -8.77 -26.09
N VAL A 700 1.93 -8.70 -27.34
CA VAL A 700 0.60 -8.15 -27.64
C VAL A 700 -0.51 -8.98 -26.97
N ALA A 701 -0.41 -10.31 -26.98
CA ALA A 701 -1.34 -11.21 -26.31
C ALA A 701 -1.38 -10.99 -24.78
N GLN A 702 -0.22 -10.88 -24.13
CA GLN A 702 -0.09 -10.57 -22.71
C GLN A 702 -0.77 -9.25 -22.35
N GLN A 703 -0.57 -8.21 -23.18
CA GLN A 703 -1.11 -6.88 -22.92
C GLN A 703 -2.63 -6.84 -23.06
N ARG A 704 -3.18 -7.58 -24.04
CA ARG A 704 -4.62 -7.75 -24.14
C ARG A 704 -5.20 -8.48 -22.94
N LEU A 705 -4.51 -9.51 -22.45
CA LEU A 705 -4.92 -10.24 -21.25
C LEU A 705 -4.97 -9.32 -20.04
N LEU A 706 -3.90 -8.56 -19.80
CA LEU A 706 -3.82 -7.59 -18.70
C LEU A 706 -4.91 -6.52 -18.82
N ARG A 707 -5.15 -5.97 -20.02
CA ARG A 707 -6.22 -4.99 -20.24
C ARG A 707 -7.61 -5.58 -20.00
N TYR A 708 -7.85 -6.80 -20.46
CA TYR A 708 -9.12 -7.47 -20.23
C TYR A 708 -9.37 -7.65 -18.73
N GLN A 709 -8.37 -8.12 -17.99
CA GLN A 709 -8.43 -8.22 -16.52
C GLN A 709 -8.70 -6.86 -15.87
N LEU A 710 -8.02 -5.81 -16.35
CA LEU A 710 -8.20 -4.43 -15.88
C LEU A 710 -9.63 -3.91 -16.09
N LEU A 711 -10.21 -4.14 -17.27
CA LEU A 711 -11.48 -3.52 -17.67
C LEU A 711 -12.72 -4.34 -17.31
N THR A 712 -12.62 -5.66 -17.21
CA THR A 712 -13.80 -6.54 -17.13
C THR A 712 -13.93 -7.35 -15.85
N GLU A 713 -12.82 -7.71 -15.19
CA GLU A 713 -12.83 -8.64 -14.03
C GLU A 713 -12.24 -8.02 -12.76
N HIS A 714 -12.06 -6.70 -12.78
CA HIS A 714 -11.27 -5.92 -11.85
C HIS A 714 -11.47 -6.25 -10.35
N SER A 715 -12.72 -6.40 -9.90
CA SER A 715 -13.03 -6.64 -8.49
C SER A 715 -12.93 -8.11 -8.04
N ASP A 716 -12.94 -9.04 -9.00
CA ASP A 716 -13.18 -10.47 -8.77
C ASP A 716 -11.98 -11.35 -9.17
N SER A 717 -11.15 -10.92 -10.14
CA SER A 717 -9.98 -11.66 -10.67
C SER A 717 -8.62 -11.25 -10.11
N ALA A 718 -8.55 -10.34 -9.14
CA ALA A 718 -7.32 -10.01 -8.42
C ALA A 718 -6.65 -11.14 -7.55
N PRO A 719 -7.16 -12.39 -7.38
CA PRO A 719 -6.51 -13.39 -6.52
C PRO A 719 -5.15 -13.96 -6.95
N LEU A 720 -4.62 -13.65 -8.13
CA LEU A 720 -3.69 -14.59 -8.79
C LEU A 720 -2.20 -14.30 -8.64
N THR A 721 -1.79 -13.07 -8.30
CA THR A 721 -0.42 -12.84 -7.84
C THR A 721 -0.43 -12.87 -6.32
N GLY A 722 0.25 -13.85 -5.71
CA GLY A 722 0.13 -14.18 -4.29
C GLY A 722 0.29 -13.03 -3.28
N ALA A 723 0.80 -11.87 -3.71
CA ALA A 723 0.85 -10.64 -2.92
C ALA A 723 -0.53 -9.92 -2.75
N LEU A 724 -1.49 -10.14 -3.65
CA LEU A 724 -2.84 -9.52 -3.62
C LEU A 724 -3.91 -10.39 -2.95
N ASN A 725 -3.51 -11.49 -2.32
CA ASN A 725 -4.41 -12.30 -1.49
C ASN A 725 -4.70 -11.71 -0.11
N ASP A 726 -4.04 -10.60 0.27
CA ASP A 726 -4.40 -9.84 1.47
C ASP A 726 -5.80 -9.20 1.30
N PRO A 727 -6.79 -9.54 2.15
CA PRO A 727 -8.11 -8.90 2.15
C PRO A 727 -8.05 -7.36 2.22
N LYS A 728 -7.02 -6.79 2.87
CA LYS A 728 -6.84 -5.34 2.96
C LYS A 728 -6.54 -4.73 1.59
N SER A 729 -5.62 -5.31 0.82
CA SER A 729 -5.26 -4.84 -0.53
C SER A 729 -6.45 -4.88 -1.49
N ARG A 730 -7.24 -5.96 -1.46
CA ARG A 730 -8.46 -6.07 -2.29
C ARG A 730 -9.49 -4.99 -1.95
N THR A 731 -9.65 -4.68 -0.67
CA THR A 731 -10.58 -3.63 -0.25
C THR A 731 -10.11 -2.26 -0.67
N MET A 732 -8.82 -1.96 -0.44
CA MET A 732 -8.25 -0.68 -0.86
C MET A 732 -8.44 -0.48 -2.37
N THR A 733 -8.23 -1.54 -3.16
CA THR A 733 -8.49 -1.52 -4.61
C THR A 733 -9.96 -1.17 -4.90
N LYS A 734 -10.94 -1.86 -4.28
CA LYS A 734 -12.37 -1.54 -4.46
C LYS A 734 -12.77 -0.12 -4.04
N ILE A 735 -12.15 0.41 -2.98
CA ILE A 735 -12.36 1.79 -2.54
C ILE A 735 -11.81 2.75 -3.61
N ILE A 736 -10.58 2.52 -4.06
CA ILE A 736 -9.94 3.31 -5.11
C ILE A 736 -10.78 3.27 -6.39
N GLU A 737 -11.22 2.11 -6.86
CA GLU A 737 -12.10 1.97 -8.02
C GLU A 737 -13.37 2.82 -7.93
N ARG A 738 -14.01 2.81 -6.74
CA ARG A 738 -15.30 3.47 -6.54
C ARG A 738 -15.18 4.98 -6.35
N PHE A 739 -14.13 5.45 -5.68
CA PHE A 739 -13.95 6.87 -5.34
C PHE A 739 -12.90 7.60 -6.17
N CYS A 740 -12.13 6.88 -6.98
CA CYS A 740 -11.10 7.40 -7.87
C CYS A 740 -11.34 6.89 -9.30
N PRO A 741 -12.43 7.32 -9.98
CA PRO A 741 -12.79 6.81 -11.31
C PRO A 741 -11.77 7.15 -12.41
N TRP A 742 -10.75 7.93 -12.09
CA TRP A 742 -9.61 8.20 -12.95
C TRP A 742 -8.53 7.11 -12.93
N GLU A 743 -8.48 6.25 -11.91
CA GLU A 743 -7.43 5.22 -11.79
C GLU A 743 -7.51 4.18 -12.92
N PRO A 744 -8.69 3.71 -13.38
CA PRO A 744 -8.75 2.84 -14.57
C PRO A 744 -8.19 3.51 -15.83
N ALA A 745 -8.45 4.81 -16.02
CA ALA A 745 -7.90 5.56 -17.14
C ALA A 745 -6.37 5.69 -17.01
N ARG A 746 -5.85 5.96 -15.81
CA ARG A 746 -4.42 6.02 -15.52
C ARG A 746 -3.75 4.65 -15.71
N ALA A 747 -4.37 3.58 -15.25
CA ALA A 747 -3.90 2.21 -15.38
C ALA A 747 -3.87 1.77 -16.86
N ASP A 748 -4.85 2.15 -17.68
CA ASP A 748 -4.78 1.91 -19.12
C ASP A 748 -3.61 2.68 -19.76
N ARG A 749 -3.36 3.94 -19.38
CA ARG A 749 -2.18 4.69 -19.85
C ARG A 749 -0.87 4.04 -19.44
N ALA A 750 -0.79 3.58 -18.19
CA ALA A 750 0.35 2.85 -17.65
C ALA A 750 0.62 1.58 -18.46
N LEU A 751 -0.42 0.81 -18.73
CA LEU A 751 -0.35 -0.42 -19.51
C LEU A 751 0.07 -0.16 -20.96
N ASN A 752 -0.48 0.88 -21.60
CA ASN A 752 -0.10 1.31 -22.94
C ASN A 752 1.40 1.67 -23.03
N LEU A 753 1.91 2.41 -22.04
CA LEU A 753 3.32 2.79 -22.00
C LEU A 753 4.23 1.59 -21.77
N TYR A 754 3.82 0.68 -20.88
CA TYR A 754 4.55 -0.56 -20.62
C TYR A 754 4.58 -1.47 -21.84
N GLU A 755 3.44 -1.70 -22.50
CA GLU A 755 3.37 -2.46 -23.76
C GLU A 755 4.34 -1.89 -24.80
N ALA A 756 4.33 -0.59 -25.00
CA ALA A 756 5.16 0.04 -26.01
C ALA A 756 6.66 -0.09 -25.67
N SER A 757 7.04 -0.05 -24.39
CA SER A 757 8.44 -0.32 -23.99
C SER A 757 8.83 -1.77 -24.24
N GLN A 758 7.93 -2.73 -23.98
CA GLN A 758 8.18 -4.14 -24.28
C GLN A 758 8.32 -4.41 -25.78
N LEU A 759 7.42 -3.89 -26.60
CA LEU A 759 7.45 -4.05 -28.05
C LEU A 759 8.73 -3.45 -28.65
N TYR A 760 9.12 -2.26 -28.19
CA TYR A 760 10.39 -1.67 -28.60
C TYR A 760 11.58 -2.56 -28.20
N CYS A 761 11.57 -3.10 -26.99
CA CYS A 761 12.61 -4.03 -26.52
C CYS A 761 12.67 -5.33 -27.35
N VAL A 762 11.53 -5.86 -27.78
CA VAL A 762 11.48 -7.01 -28.69
C VAL A 762 12.01 -6.64 -30.07
N ASP A 763 11.60 -5.49 -30.62
CA ASP A 763 12.03 -5.05 -31.95
C ASP A 763 13.55 -4.85 -32.03
N VAL A 764 14.16 -4.26 -31.00
CA VAL A 764 15.63 -4.13 -30.91
C VAL A 764 16.29 -5.50 -30.79
N LEU A 765 15.73 -6.42 -30.01
CA LEU A 765 16.27 -7.77 -29.88
C LEU A 765 16.16 -8.56 -31.19
N GLU A 766 15.04 -8.50 -31.90
CA GLU A 766 14.89 -9.20 -33.19
C GLU A 766 15.85 -8.63 -34.24
N GLN A 767 16.01 -7.30 -34.30
CA GLN A 767 17.01 -6.67 -35.17
C GLN A 767 18.44 -7.12 -34.82
N ALA A 768 18.74 -7.24 -33.53
CA ALA A 768 20.04 -7.74 -33.05
C ALA A 768 20.29 -9.19 -33.49
N LEU A 769 19.31 -10.08 -33.29
CA LEU A 769 19.42 -11.49 -33.65
C LEU A 769 19.53 -11.72 -35.16
N ALA A 770 18.98 -10.81 -35.97
CA ALA A 770 19.04 -10.84 -37.43
C ALA A 770 20.35 -10.31 -38.03
N MET A 771 21.16 -9.55 -37.28
CA MET A 771 22.40 -8.93 -37.78
C MET A 771 23.65 -9.68 -37.26
N PRO A 772 24.27 -10.59 -38.04
CA PRO A 772 25.50 -11.26 -37.61
C PRO A 772 26.65 -10.26 -37.40
N GLY A 773 27.47 -10.47 -36.37
CA GLY A 773 28.70 -9.71 -36.11
C GLY A 773 28.54 -8.37 -35.36
N ARG A 774 27.33 -7.99 -34.93
CA ARG A 774 27.16 -6.83 -34.05
C ARG A 774 27.37 -7.21 -32.58
N ASP A 775 28.04 -6.33 -31.84
CA ASP A 775 28.25 -6.50 -30.41
C ASP A 775 26.92 -6.40 -29.66
N MET A 776 26.46 -7.52 -29.11
CA MET A 776 25.24 -7.60 -28.29
C MET A 776 25.32 -6.72 -27.04
N ARG A 777 26.51 -6.33 -26.59
CA ARG A 777 26.70 -5.36 -25.51
C ARG A 777 26.21 -3.97 -25.90
N GLN A 778 26.52 -3.51 -27.10
CA GLN A 778 26.07 -2.21 -27.60
C GLN A 778 24.54 -2.18 -27.73
N LEU A 779 23.94 -3.31 -28.12
CA LEU A 779 22.49 -3.46 -28.18
C LEU A 779 21.86 -3.53 -26.78
N ALA A 780 22.50 -4.23 -25.84
CA ALA A 780 22.11 -4.23 -24.43
C ALA A 780 22.13 -2.79 -23.85
N GLU A 781 23.12 -1.98 -24.21
CA GLU A 781 23.21 -0.57 -23.85
C GLU A 781 22.10 0.28 -24.48
N ILE A 782 21.80 0.08 -25.77
CA ILE A 782 20.66 0.73 -26.46
C ILE A 782 19.35 0.36 -25.78
N THR A 783 19.17 -0.91 -25.43
CA THR A 783 17.97 -1.36 -24.73
C THR A 783 17.92 -0.93 -23.27
N ALA A 784 19.06 -0.78 -22.59
CA ALA A 784 19.12 -0.22 -21.23
C ALA A 784 18.83 1.28 -21.21
N ALA A 785 19.00 1.97 -22.35
CA ALA A 785 18.54 3.33 -22.54
C ALA A 785 17.01 3.43 -22.70
N VAL A 786 16.33 2.32 -23.00
CA VAL A 786 14.87 2.25 -22.94
C VAL A 786 14.49 2.28 -21.47
N PRO A 787 13.64 3.23 -21.04
CA PRO A 787 13.23 3.30 -19.66
C PRO A 787 12.60 1.97 -19.26
N ALA A 788 13.24 1.26 -18.32
CA ALA A 788 12.71 0.04 -17.70
C ALA A 788 12.15 0.38 -16.31
N PRO A 789 11.15 -0.36 -15.81
CA PRO A 789 10.53 -0.13 -14.49
C PRO A 789 11.49 -0.09 -13.29
N ARG A 790 12.74 -0.58 -13.44
CA ARG A 790 13.81 -0.57 -12.41
C ARG A 790 14.24 0.81 -11.90
N GLY A 791 13.61 1.90 -12.35
CA GLY A 791 13.62 3.17 -11.63
C GLY A 791 12.83 3.15 -10.31
N MET A 792 12.04 2.10 -10.05
CA MET A 792 11.39 1.86 -8.76
C MET A 792 12.44 1.57 -7.68
N ASN A 793 12.29 2.23 -6.53
CA ASN A 793 13.17 2.10 -5.37
C ASN A 793 13.41 0.60 -5.03
N PRO A 794 14.65 0.10 -5.08
CA PRO A 794 14.99 -1.30 -4.77
C PRO A 794 14.47 -1.76 -3.41
N GLU A 795 14.39 -0.85 -2.44
CA GLU A 795 13.86 -1.11 -1.10
C GLU A 795 12.35 -1.42 -1.10
N LEU A 796 11.58 -0.85 -2.03
CA LEU A 796 10.13 -1.08 -2.14
C LEU A 796 9.84 -2.48 -2.72
N VAL A 797 10.63 -2.91 -3.70
CA VAL A 797 10.56 -4.27 -4.28
C VAL A 797 11.07 -5.31 -3.28
N ARG A 798 12.14 -5.01 -2.52
CA ARG A 798 12.62 -5.85 -1.40
C ARG A 798 11.59 -6.00 -0.29
N ARG A 799 10.74 -4.99 -0.06
CA ARG A 799 9.68 -5.04 0.96
C ARG A 799 8.41 -5.75 0.48
N MET A 800 8.14 -5.78 -0.82
CA MET A 800 7.01 -6.53 -1.40
C MET A 800 7.31 -8.03 -1.61
N GLN A 801 8.58 -8.46 -1.53
CA GLN A 801 8.97 -9.86 -1.61
C GLN A 801 9.40 -10.38 -0.23
N LEU A 802 8.58 -11.25 0.37
CA LEU A 802 8.90 -11.99 1.60
C LEU A 802 10.19 -12.84 1.44
N PRO A 803 10.84 -13.22 2.55
CA PRO A 803 12.28 -13.49 2.59
C PRO A 803 12.62 -14.97 2.41
N HIS A 804 12.51 -15.57 1.22
CA HIS A 804 13.03 -16.93 0.99
C HIS A 804 13.58 -17.17 -0.42
N THR A 805 14.73 -16.57 -0.73
CA THR A 805 15.81 -17.23 -1.49
C THR A 805 17.09 -16.43 -1.22
N GLY A 806 17.90 -16.89 -0.27
CA GLY A 806 19.17 -16.25 0.12
C GLY A 806 20.25 -16.40 -0.95
N ILE A 807 20.08 -15.76 -2.10
CA ILE A 807 21.11 -15.56 -3.10
C ILE A 807 21.09 -14.07 -3.46
N ASP A 808 22.01 -13.32 -2.86
CA ASP A 808 22.33 -11.95 -3.26
C ASP A 808 22.90 -12.00 -4.68
N PHE A 809 22.08 -11.68 -5.68
CA PHE A 809 22.62 -11.24 -6.96
C PHE A 809 23.08 -9.80 -6.77
N GLY A 810 24.40 -9.61 -6.73
CA GLY A 810 25.04 -8.31 -6.58
C GLY A 810 24.40 -7.25 -7.46
N ALA A 811 24.02 -6.13 -6.83
CA ALA A 811 23.41 -5.00 -7.48
C ALA A 811 24.28 -4.46 -8.64
N GLY A 812 23.73 -4.45 -9.84
CA GLY A 812 23.58 -3.21 -10.62
C GLY A 812 24.80 -2.46 -11.19
N GLU A 813 26.05 -2.91 -11.07
CA GLU A 813 27.19 -2.14 -11.62
C GLU A 813 27.62 -2.50 -13.05
N PHE A 814 26.99 -3.48 -13.71
CA PHE A 814 27.43 -3.93 -15.05
C PHE A 814 26.85 -3.19 -16.26
N PHE A 815 25.91 -2.24 -16.07
CA PHE A 815 25.25 -1.52 -17.19
C PHE A 815 25.27 0.01 -17.04
N ASN A 816 26.45 0.61 -16.86
CA ASN A 816 26.81 1.91 -17.43
C ASN A 816 28.32 2.17 -17.25
N PRO A 817 29.08 2.33 -18.33
CA PRO A 817 29.62 3.68 -18.52
C PRO A 817 29.72 4.09 -19.99
N GLY A 818 29.03 5.19 -20.33
CA GLY A 818 29.58 6.15 -21.29
C GLY A 818 29.12 6.02 -22.74
N ILE A 819 27.89 6.44 -23.03
CA ILE A 819 27.54 6.93 -24.37
C ILE A 819 27.32 8.44 -24.28
N SER A 820 28.29 9.20 -24.81
CA SER A 820 28.20 10.63 -25.08
C SER A 820 27.32 10.85 -26.31
N GLY A 821 26.05 11.19 -26.12
CA GLY A 821 25.19 11.57 -27.26
C GLY A 821 23.68 11.58 -27.01
N VAL A 822 23.18 10.83 -26.03
CA VAL A 822 21.75 10.89 -25.65
C VAL A 822 21.59 11.96 -24.56
N PRO A 823 20.65 12.92 -24.68
CA PRO A 823 20.40 13.92 -23.64
C PRO A 823 20.13 13.23 -22.30
N ARG A 824 21.10 13.30 -21.38
CA ARG A 824 20.88 12.94 -19.97
C ARG A 824 19.81 13.88 -19.43
N GLY A 825 18.60 13.39 -19.14
CA GLY A 825 17.64 14.28 -18.49
C GLY A 825 16.27 13.75 -18.17
N VAL A 826 15.66 12.89 -18.99
CA VAL A 826 14.26 12.48 -18.75
C VAL A 826 14.22 11.00 -18.40
N ARG A 827 14.64 10.66 -17.17
CA ARG A 827 14.22 9.39 -16.58
C ARG A 827 12.71 9.45 -16.45
N ILE A 828 11.99 8.58 -17.15
CA ILE A 828 10.56 8.36 -16.88
C ILE A 828 10.51 7.89 -15.42
N PRO A 829 9.93 8.67 -14.51
CA PRO A 829 9.93 8.31 -13.11
C PRO A 829 8.89 7.19 -12.98
N TRP A 830 9.30 5.93 -12.83
CA TRP A 830 8.39 4.77 -12.77
C TRP A 830 7.68 4.61 -11.41
N ASN A 831 7.89 5.54 -10.49
CA ASN A 831 7.21 5.62 -9.20
C ASN A 831 5.68 5.66 -9.33
N TRP A 832 5.13 6.13 -10.46
CA TRP A 832 3.70 6.03 -10.70
C TRP A 832 3.18 4.58 -10.84
N LEU A 833 4.00 3.60 -11.26
CA LEU A 833 3.59 2.19 -11.28
C LEU A 833 3.30 1.69 -9.87
N ALA A 834 4.14 2.04 -8.89
CA ALA A 834 3.95 1.65 -7.49
C ALA A 834 2.65 2.20 -6.88
N THR A 835 2.16 3.35 -7.37
CA THR A 835 0.88 3.94 -6.96
C THR A 835 -0.27 3.63 -7.91
N THR A 836 -0.04 2.83 -8.95
CA THR A 836 -1.08 2.22 -9.78
C THR A 836 -1.33 0.83 -9.23
N VAL A 837 -2.16 0.74 -8.18
CA VAL A 837 -2.42 -0.49 -7.39
C VAL A 837 -2.66 -1.70 -8.29
N GLU A 838 -3.33 -1.47 -9.41
CA GLU A 838 -3.78 -2.46 -10.39
C GLU A 838 -2.65 -3.04 -11.25
N VAL A 839 -1.57 -2.27 -11.48
CA VAL A 839 -0.49 -2.60 -12.42
C VAL A 839 0.77 -3.07 -11.67
N ALA A 840 1.03 -2.53 -10.48
CA ALA A 840 2.22 -2.82 -9.67
C ALA A 840 2.40 -4.33 -9.37
N GLY A 841 1.30 -5.05 -9.13
CA GLY A 841 1.31 -6.48 -8.79
C GLY A 841 1.31 -7.42 -10.00
N ALA A 842 1.02 -6.91 -11.20
CA ALA A 842 0.83 -7.73 -12.40
C ALA A 842 2.02 -7.67 -13.37
N LEU A 843 2.87 -6.63 -13.27
CA LEU A 843 4.00 -6.45 -14.18
C LEU A 843 5.29 -7.04 -13.62
N PRO A 844 6.04 -7.83 -14.41
CA PRO A 844 7.37 -8.25 -14.03
C PRO A 844 8.33 -7.06 -13.84
N PRO A 845 9.29 -7.16 -12.90
CA PRO A 845 10.06 -6.02 -12.41
C PRO A 845 11.13 -5.47 -13.38
N ASP A 846 11.44 -6.17 -14.47
CA ASP A 846 12.43 -5.75 -15.45
C ASP A 846 12.03 -6.12 -16.88
N HIS A 847 12.92 -5.97 -17.86
CA HIS A 847 12.73 -6.49 -19.23
C HIS A 847 13.52 -7.80 -19.46
N ALA A 848 14.25 -8.29 -18.45
CA ALA A 848 15.08 -9.49 -18.58
C ALA A 848 14.20 -10.72 -18.82
N TRP A 849 13.01 -10.75 -18.25
CA TRP A 849 12.01 -11.79 -18.52
C TRP A 849 11.50 -11.83 -19.97
N ILE A 850 11.75 -10.79 -20.79
CA ILE A 850 11.44 -10.76 -22.23
C ILE A 850 12.65 -11.28 -23.01
N TRP A 851 13.84 -10.75 -22.72
CA TRP A 851 15.03 -11.07 -23.51
C TRP A 851 15.57 -12.46 -23.24
N GLN A 852 15.57 -12.91 -21.98
CA GLN A 852 16.16 -14.19 -21.62
C GLN A 852 15.44 -15.37 -22.31
N PRO A 853 14.10 -15.46 -22.31
CA PRO A 853 13.43 -16.54 -23.04
C PRO A 853 13.73 -16.50 -24.54
N ARG A 854 13.72 -15.31 -25.17
CA ARG A 854 13.99 -15.21 -26.61
C ARG A 854 15.41 -15.56 -27.00
N GLN A 855 16.40 -15.06 -26.27
CA GLN A 855 17.81 -15.41 -26.50
C GLN A 855 18.07 -16.90 -26.24
N ARG A 856 17.45 -17.47 -25.20
CA ARG A 856 17.54 -18.90 -24.88
C ARG A 856 16.93 -19.77 -25.98
N GLN A 857 15.76 -19.37 -26.49
CA GLN A 857 15.11 -20.06 -27.60
C GLN A 857 15.98 -19.98 -28.87
N GLU A 858 16.51 -18.80 -29.21
CA GLU A 858 17.40 -18.64 -30.36
C GLU A 858 18.69 -19.47 -30.23
N LEU A 859 19.27 -19.51 -29.02
CA LEU A 859 20.44 -20.34 -28.72
C LEU A 859 20.12 -21.82 -28.95
N THR A 860 18.99 -22.28 -28.42
CA THR A 860 18.50 -23.66 -28.55
C THR A 860 18.30 -24.03 -30.01
N ARG A 861 17.66 -23.16 -30.79
CA ARG A 861 17.45 -23.32 -32.22
C ARG A 861 18.79 -23.48 -32.96
N ARG A 862 19.69 -22.49 -32.82
CA ARG A 862 20.98 -22.47 -33.53
C ARG A 862 21.86 -23.67 -33.13
N ILE A 863 21.95 -23.99 -31.83
CA ILE A 863 22.80 -25.09 -31.37
C ILE A 863 22.25 -26.46 -31.81
N MET A 864 20.93 -26.62 -31.87
CA MET A 864 20.30 -27.85 -32.36
C MET A 864 20.61 -28.08 -33.84
N ILE A 865 20.41 -27.06 -34.69
CA ILE A 865 20.73 -27.13 -36.13
C ILE A 865 22.22 -27.34 -36.36
N LEU A 866 23.06 -26.60 -35.64
CA LEU A 866 24.52 -26.70 -35.76
C LEU A 866 25.02 -28.10 -35.35
N ARG A 867 24.49 -28.69 -34.27
CA ARG A 867 24.79 -30.07 -33.87
C ARG A 867 24.42 -31.09 -34.94
N LEU A 868 23.25 -30.95 -35.56
CA LEU A 868 22.81 -31.84 -36.64
C LEU A 868 23.74 -31.71 -37.87
N LYS A 869 24.07 -30.48 -38.28
CA LYS A 869 25.00 -30.22 -39.39
C LYS A 869 26.41 -30.79 -39.10
N LEU A 870 26.92 -30.62 -37.88
CA LEU A 870 28.21 -31.18 -37.46
C LEU A 870 28.19 -32.72 -37.42
N ALA A 871 27.10 -33.33 -36.95
CA ALA A 871 26.93 -34.78 -36.93
C ALA A 871 26.87 -35.35 -38.36
N ALA A 872 26.13 -34.71 -39.26
CA ALA A 872 26.09 -35.08 -40.67
C ALA A 872 27.49 -34.98 -41.31
N PHE A 873 28.21 -33.89 -41.06
CA PHE A 873 29.58 -33.69 -41.57
C PHE A 873 30.51 -34.78 -41.04
N LYS A 874 30.50 -35.05 -39.73
CA LYS A 874 31.31 -36.11 -39.13
C LYS A 874 30.99 -37.47 -39.73
N LYS A 875 29.72 -37.81 -39.93
CA LYS A 875 29.34 -39.09 -40.53
C LYS A 875 29.82 -39.22 -41.99
N ALA A 876 29.93 -38.11 -42.73
CA ALA A 876 30.43 -38.11 -44.11
C ALA A 876 31.95 -38.13 -44.22
N GLN A 877 32.66 -37.44 -43.32
CA GLN A 877 34.10 -37.19 -43.43
C GLN A 877 34.93 -37.95 -42.39
N ASP A 878 34.28 -38.70 -41.49
CA ASP A 878 34.85 -39.36 -40.30
C ASP A 878 35.61 -38.43 -39.35
N LYS A 879 35.49 -37.11 -39.53
CA LYS A 879 36.08 -36.07 -38.68
C LYS A 879 35.18 -34.85 -38.62
N TYR A 880 35.32 -34.06 -37.54
CA TYR A 880 34.69 -32.75 -37.44
C TYR A 880 35.43 -31.71 -38.32
N PRO A 881 34.76 -30.64 -38.77
CA PRO A 881 35.45 -29.55 -39.45
C PRO A 881 36.36 -28.80 -38.48
N ASP A 882 37.47 -28.25 -38.98
CA ASP A 882 38.43 -27.50 -38.16
C ASP A 882 37.84 -26.18 -37.62
N GLN A 883 36.88 -25.59 -38.36
CA GLN A 883 36.19 -24.35 -38.02
C GLN A 883 34.69 -24.43 -38.33
N ILE A 884 33.86 -23.77 -37.52
CA ILE A 884 32.40 -23.67 -37.74
C ILE A 884 31.99 -22.52 -38.65
N GLU A 885 32.92 -21.64 -39.04
CA GLU A 885 32.66 -20.51 -39.96
C GLU A 885 32.58 -20.94 -41.44
N TRP A 886 32.45 -22.24 -41.68
CA TRP A 886 32.32 -22.79 -43.02
C TRP A 886 31.01 -22.31 -43.70
N PRO A 887 31.01 -21.99 -45.01
CA PRO A 887 29.87 -21.39 -45.71
C PRO A 887 28.53 -22.12 -45.55
N GLY A 888 28.54 -23.42 -45.24
CA GLY A 888 27.32 -24.21 -45.02
C GLY A 888 26.64 -24.06 -43.65
N PHE A 889 27.28 -23.44 -42.65
CA PHE A 889 26.67 -23.26 -41.32
C PHE A 889 25.91 -21.93 -41.19
N GLY A 890 26.37 -20.86 -41.85
CA GLY A 890 25.67 -19.58 -41.94
C GLY A 890 25.40 -18.93 -40.57
N ILE A 891 24.20 -18.38 -40.38
CA ILE A 891 23.80 -17.69 -39.14
C ILE A 891 23.76 -18.62 -37.92
N ASP A 892 23.63 -19.93 -38.13
CA ASP A 892 23.56 -20.90 -37.05
C ASP A 892 24.89 -21.06 -36.31
N ALA A 893 26.01 -20.59 -36.89
CA ALA A 893 27.32 -20.56 -36.24
C ALA A 893 27.53 -19.36 -35.30
N ILE A 894 26.59 -18.40 -35.27
CA ILE A 894 26.70 -17.18 -34.47
C ILE A 894 25.96 -17.34 -33.14
N ASP A 895 26.66 -17.12 -32.03
CA ASP A 895 26.14 -17.13 -30.67
C ASP A 895 25.22 -15.92 -30.43
N PRO A 896 23.92 -16.13 -30.13
CA PRO A 896 22.97 -15.04 -29.96
C PRO A 896 23.23 -14.17 -28.73
N TYR A 897 24.08 -14.60 -27.79
CA TYR A 897 24.45 -13.78 -26.62
C TYR A 897 25.58 -12.80 -26.90
N THR A 898 26.48 -13.13 -27.82
CA THR A 898 27.69 -12.33 -28.09
C THR A 898 27.68 -11.66 -29.45
N GLY A 899 26.93 -12.20 -30.41
CA GLY A 899 26.99 -11.80 -31.82
C GLY A 899 28.24 -12.32 -32.56
N ALA A 900 29.13 -13.04 -31.87
CA ALA A 900 30.31 -13.69 -32.42
C ALA A 900 30.04 -15.17 -32.72
N SER A 901 30.96 -15.85 -33.41
CA SER A 901 30.90 -17.29 -33.62
C SER A 901 30.88 -18.05 -32.28
N PHE A 902 30.16 -19.17 -32.21
CA PHE A 902 30.21 -20.06 -31.05
C PHE A 902 31.65 -20.46 -30.74
N GLY A 903 31.96 -20.60 -29.45
CA GLY A 903 33.21 -21.23 -29.06
C GLY A 903 33.21 -22.68 -29.54
N TYR A 904 34.23 -23.09 -30.27
CA TYR A 904 34.29 -24.40 -30.90
C TYR A 904 35.69 -25.00 -30.81
N ARG A 905 35.76 -26.26 -30.35
CA ARG A 905 36.98 -27.07 -30.33
C ARG A 905 36.66 -28.50 -30.77
N PRO A 906 36.94 -28.86 -32.03
CA PRO A 906 36.63 -30.19 -32.56
C PRO A 906 37.46 -31.30 -31.90
N GLU A 907 38.66 -30.98 -31.42
CA GLU A 907 39.56 -31.89 -30.70
C GLU A 907 39.32 -31.90 -29.18
N GLY A 908 38.36 -31.10 -28.69
CA GLY A 908 38.13 -30.92 -27.26
C GLY A 908 39.26 -30.20 -26.51
N PHE A 909 39.26 -30.34 -25.19
CA PHE A 909 40.35 -29.85 -24.32
C PHE A 909 41.36 -30.96 -24.06
N ARG A 910 42.64 -30.60 -23.90
CA ARG A 910 43.72 -31.58 -23.60
C ARG A 910 43.58 -32.22 -22.22
N THR A 911 42.83 -31.60 -21.32
CA THR A 911 42.54 -32.07 -19.98
C THR A 911 41.02 -32.15 -19.79
N ALA A 912 40.59 -32.98 -18.85
CA ALA A 912 39.20 -32.97 -18.43
C ALA A 912 38.86 -31.60 -17.82
N VAL A 913 37.69 -31.08 -18.16
CA VAL A 913 37.20 -29.79 -17.68
C VAL A 913 35.85 -29.97 -16.99
N ARG A 914 35.60 -29.18 -15.95
CA ARG A 914 34.24 -29.02 -15.43
C ARG A 914 33.57 -27.87 -16.16
N VAL A 915 32.36 -28.12 -16.65
CA VAL A 915 31.51 -27.10 -17.27
C VAL A 915 30.24 -26.97 -16.44
N VAL A 916 29.85 -25.73 -16.16
CA VAL A 916 28.53 -25.47 -15.58
C VAL A 916 27.56 -25.28 -16.73
N ASN A 917 26.57 -26.14 -16.82
CA ASN A 917 25.48 -25.95 -17.76
C ASN A 917 24.69 -24.69 -17.37
N GLY A 918 24.80 -23.62 -18.16
CA GLY A 918 24.18 -22.33 -17.84
C GLY A 918 22.65 -22.34 -17.78
N LEU A 919 22.00 -23.43 -18.21
CA LEU A 919 20.54 -23.59 -18.18
C LEU A 919 20.07 -24.43 -16.98
N THR A 920 20.84 -25.45 -16.58
CA THR A 920 20.46 -26.36 -15.49
C THR A 920 21.23 -26.10 -14.20
N HIS A 921 22.28 -25.27 -14.25
CA HIS A 921 23.25 -25.05 -13.19
C HIS A 921 23.94 -26.32 -12.68
N ARG A 922 23.87 -27.43 -13.44
CA ARG A 922 24.59 -28.66 -13.10
C ARG A 922 26.02 -28.57 -13.60
N GLU A 923 26.97 -28.94 -12.74
CA GLU A 923 28.34 -29.21 -13.16
C GLU A 923 28.37 -30.53 -13.93
N GLU A 924 28.91 -30.49 -15.15
CA GLU A 924 29.19 -31.65 -15.97
C GLU A 924 30.71 -31.77 -16.15
N ARG A 925 31.24 -32.99 -16.02
CA ARG A 925 32.63 -33.29 -16.36
C ARG A 925 32.71 -33.64 -17.83
N LEU A 926 33.53 -32.91 -18.58
CA LEU A 926 33.91 -33.26 -19.94
C LEU A 926 35.29 -33.86 -19.92
N ASP A 927 35.43 -35.07 -20.44
CA ASP A 927 36.72 -35.74 -20.52
C ASP A 927 37.65 -35.09 -21.55
N ALA A 928 38.95 -35.29 -21.37
CA ALA A 928 39.96 -34.84 -22.32
C ALA A 928 39.67 -35.38 -23.72
N GLY A 929 39.87 -34.55 -24.74
CA GLY A 929 39.58 -34.90 -26.13
C GLY A 929 38.11 -34.82 -26.52
N THR A 930 37.19 -34.52 -25.60
CA THR A 930 35.75 -34.44 -25.91
C THR A 930 35.45 -33.19 -26.75
N PRO A 931 35.00 -33.33 -28.02
CA PRO A 931 34.66 -32.20 -28.87
C PRO A 931 33.59 -31.33 -28.20
N ILE A 932 33.78 -30.01 -28.24
CA ILE A 932 32.90 -29.09 -27.53
C ILE A 932 32.53 -27.88 -28.39
N ILE A 933 31.26 -27.51 -28.29
CA ILE A 933 30.76 -26.21 -28.70
C ILE A 933 30.11 -25.53 -27.49
N TRP A 934 30.36 -24.24 -27.31
CA TRP A 934 29.84 -23.49 -26.16
C TRP A 934 29.42 -22.06 -26.54
N SER A 935 28.48 -21.53 -25.76
CA SER A 935 28.01 -20.14 -25.79
C SER A 935 28.49 -19.42 -24.53
N ALA A 936 28.60 -18.10 -24.58
CA ALA A 936 28.84 -17.30 -23.38
C ALA A 936 27.64 -17.33 -22.40
N GLY A 937 26.43 -17.62 -22.91
CA GLY A 937 25.19 -17.68 -22.12
C GLY A 937 24.79 -16.35 -21.46
N PRO A 938 23.72 -16.36 -20.64
CA PRO A 938 23.18 -15.14 -20.01
C PRO A 938 24.09 -14.50 -18.96
N ALA A 939 25.13 -15.20 -18.49
CA ALA A 939 26.05 -14.74 -17.44
C ALA A 939 27.49 -14.48 -17.94
N ASN A 940 27.73 -14.53 -19.27
CA ASN A 940 29.08 -14.51 -19.83
C ASN A 940 29.99 -15.56 -19.16
N ALA A 941 29.43 -16.73 -18.86
CA ALA A 941 30.09 -17.81 -18.14
C ALA A 941 31.16 -18.44 -19.05
N ARG A 942 32.39 -17.93 -18.96
CA ARG A 942 33.57 -18.45 -19.67
C ARG A 942 34.48 -19.29 -18.77
N VAL A 943 34.03 -19.62 -17.55
CA VAL A 943 34.89 -20.25 -16.54
C VAL A 943 34.97 -21.76 -16.82
N PHE A 944 36.10 -22.17 -17.39
CA PHE A 944 36.52 -23.56 -17.44
C PHE A 944 37.61 -23.75 -16.39
N THR A 945 37.35 -24.56 -15.38
CA THR A 945 38.38 -24.95 -14.41
C THR A 945 39.00 -26.25 -14.88
N ALA A 946 40.31 -26.20 -15.17
CA ALA A 946 41.08 -27.41 -15.40
C ALA A 946 41.03 -28.27 -14.14
N ILE A 947 40.70 -29.55 -14.29
CA ILE A 947 40.85 -30.49 -13.18
C ILE A 947 42.37 -30.72 -13.05
N PRO A 948 42.97 -30.54 -11.85
CA PRO A 948 44.39 -30.81 -11.65
C PRO A 948 44.76 -32.21 -12.14
N THR A 949 45.83 -32.30 -12.93
CA THR A 949 46.38 -33.57 -13.44
C THR A 949 47.14 -34.37 -12.37
N GLU A 950 47.16 -33.93 -11.12
CA GLU A 950 47.80 -34.68 -10.04
C GLU A 950 47.05 -36.00 -9.81
N GLU A 951 47.83 -37.08 -9.87
CA GLU A 951 47.42 -38.48 -9.72
C GLU A 951 46.50 -38.66 -8.50
N ILE A 952 45.19 -38.73 -8.73
CA ILE A 952 44.32 -39.46 -7.83
C ILE A 952 44.61 -40.93 -8.10
N GLY A 953 45.57 -41.49 -7.36
CA GLY A 953 45.83 -42.92 -7.34
C GLY A 953 44.53 -43.69 -7.01
N PRO A 954 44.36 -44.93 -7.50
CA PRO A 954 43.13 -45.70 -7.39
C PRO A 954 42.66 -46.05 -5.96
N GLU A 955 43.33 -45.56 -4.90
CA GLU A 955 42.99 -45.85 -3.49
C GLU A 955 42.24 -44.72 -2.76
N GLN A 956 41.90 -43.60 -3.40
CA GLN A 956 41.12 -42.52 -2.75
C GLN A 956 39.83 -42.19 -3.50
N LEU A 957 38.96 -43.18 -3.66
CA LEU A 957 37.52 -42.92 -3.77
C LEU A 957 36.97 -42.97 -2.35
N PRO A 958 36.47 -41.86 -1.77
CA PRO A 958 35.74 -41.94 -0.52
C PRO A 958 34.50 -42.80 -0.77
N ASP A 959 34.33 -43.81 0.08
CA ASP A 959 33.16 -44.68 0.14
C ASP A 959 31.90 -43.80 0.18
N GLN A 960 31.20 -43.70 -0.96
CA GLN A 960 29.96 -42.94 -1.08
C GLN A 960 28.81 -43.79 -0.52
N THR A 961 28.87 -44.14 0.76
CA THR A 961 27.66 -44.37 1.53
C THR A 961 27.01 -43.01 1.77
N VAL A 962 26.17 -42.59 0.83
CA VAL A 962 25.22 -41.50 1.06
C VAL A 962 24.30 -41.93 2.20
N PRO A 963 24.28 -41.26 3.38
CA PRO A 963 23.29 -41.57 4.37
C PRO A 963 21.92 -41.22 3.80
N ALA A 964 21.01 -42.19 3.87
CA ALA A 964 19.61 -42.02 3.50
C ALA A 964 19.08 -40.71 4.11
N ARG A 965 18.55 -39.83 3.26
CA ARG A 965 17.72 -38.71 3.68
C ARG A 965 16.61 -39.28 4.54
N THR A 966 16.69 -39.05 5.84
CA THR A 966 15.56 -39.22 6.75
C THR A 966 14.46 -38.28 6.26
N SER A 967 13.34 -38.89 5.88
CA SER A 967 12.06 -38.22 5.71
C SER A 967 11.77 -37.41 6.97
N VAL A 968 11.70 -36.09 6.83
CA VAL A 968 11.13 -35.22 7.84
C VAL A 968 9.65 -35.60 7.95
N SER A 969 9.31 -36.34 9.01
CA SER A 969 7.93 -36.53 9.41
C SER A 969 7.40 -35.20 9.95
N SER A 970 6.29 -34.74 9.38
CA SER A 970 5.47 -33.68 9.94
C SER A 970 4.82 -34.17 11.23
N ASP A 971 5.49 -33.98 12.37
CA ASP A 971 4.84 -34.03 13.67
C ASP A 971 5.05 -32.70 14.39
N THR A 972 3.96 -31.95 14.47
CA THR A 972 3.84 -30.69 15.20
C THR A 972 3.62 -30.95 16.68
N SER A 973 4.56 -30.53 17.54
CA SER A 973 4.25 -29.98 18.86
C SER A 973 5.43 -29.18 19.44
N PRO A 974 5.17 -28.14 20.26
CA PRO A 974 6.07 -27.01 20.43
C PRO A 974 6.93 -27.15 21.69
N LEU A 975 8.23 -26.85 21.59
CA LEU A 975 9.05 -26.59 22.76
C LEU A 975 9.90 -25.35 22.57
N ALA A 976 9.80 -24.49 23.59
CA ALA A 976 10.36 -23.17 23.71
C ALA A 976 11.89 -23.20 23.82
N PHE A 977 12.53 -22.15 23.27
CA PHE A 977 13.89 -21.78 23.59
C PHE A 977 13.91 -20.60 24.57
N PRO A 978 14.81 -20.59 25.57
CA PRO A 978 15.09 -19.43 26.39
C PRO A 978 16.18 -18.55 25.75
N LEU A 979 16.08 -17.24 25.98
CA LEU A 979 17.07 -16.20 25.64
C LEU A 979 18.32 -16.30 26.54
N PRO A 980 19.47 -15.72 26.11
CA PRO A 980 19.68 -14.26 26.19
C PRO A 980 19.71 -13.54 24.84
#